data_AF-A0A352AL06-F1
#
_entry.id   AF-A0A352AL06-F1
#
_cell.length_a   1.000
_cell.length_b   1.000
_cell.length_c   1.000
_cell.angle_alpha   90.00
_cell.angle_beta   90.00
_cell.angle_gamma   90.00
#
_symmetry.space_group_name_H-M   'P 1'
#
loop_
_entity.id
_entity.type
_entity.pdbx_description
1 polymer ?
#
loop_
_entity_poly.entity_id
_entity_poly.type
_entity_poly.pdbx_seq_one_letter_code
_entity_poly.pdbx_strand_id
1 'polypeptide(L)'
;MNCEPRTTATTATHAKAYVFASLIAAALFSYPATAQTPVPETTSAAANLRIAPRIGAGYDTSGGGYDGFTRFEGFLPLVQTSGNNLWFLEGRLLLDNGAHLGSNILVGYRTYTPGLNRAFGGYIGYDTRNTGDSTFNQLGLGVESLGAIWDFRLNGYIPIGDTRQVAATRGFDTGLQLTGSPVFQGNSLLLPGERRFGQTTIREAAMGGVDFEIGAKIAQFTNGGDLRGYGGLYYYNASGSPSFVGGRLRLEIRPTDYLKLGLGLQHDDQFGTNLLVSIGATFPGTRPQGSRGEDESVWLRMGESVSRTASILVDEQVESAGFTQQSTLVATNPVTGKPYVFRHVNQGIGTGDGTAENPTGTVATALNEAQYDDIVYVQPGANTGIPAFTIPDGVQVLSTGPVQQINTAEFGLVRLTGSGAGVLPAVTGTVTMGNDSVLSGFAITSTSGPGIVARTIGNGTIRDNQVTSFSEAGVLLENPTGAITLTNNAIAGNGVPALVGININNVTLTGGSLTSTDSATNGITLNGVRGIFDLSSTPVTVTNAKGSGLLATNISGTVNLTTTGSQISTTGAEAGLKVENSTGAVNLSGLVVTSTGGPVLQGTMINNLAITNSTLTSTNSATSGISLNGVNGTVDVTNSGIAITNPAQNGLFATNISGQVNLTAISGSQINTTGAEAGLKVENSTGAVNLSGLVVTSTGGPVLQGTTINNLAIANSTLTSNNSATSGISLNGVSGTVDVTNSGITITNPVQNGLFATNISGTVNFTANSGSQITTTGTEASIKLDNNPGSVNLSGLAVTSTGGLVLQGTAINNLVIANSTLIGTNALTNGISLDGVSGTATIAANAGSKISNSGSFGVAFSNSPGAIALSGLEITDSGDSGIFGNNLAALTLQNNIITRATNQGILLVDSNGSFAISNNQIANTNGVAPVGIFDPPGGQGIALANVTGSVALTGNAIAGTKAPTRTPLPSGGQGIALANSTGNVNLTISGNNQISTNNDDGILVALVENATGNITISGNTIDNSGKEQAVPSLRGDGIKIAIEENAAVTNLIISGNNISNNVDDGIDISLGLAASQGLPGIDPSNAQLNNATISNNTAISNNGQNGIVLRTFGNSRMAIDFQTNTLTNNGAIGFQAATQGTSTFCLDLKGNNSSTGYQLTEAVVSTFQVVDLGNVGVNNTGTVTVEGGIDNLNNLADCP
;
A
#
# COMPACT_ATOMS: atom_id res chain seq x y z
N MET A 1 39.29 8.55 11.97
CA MET A 1 40.73 8.23 11.76
C MET A 1 41.33 9.40 10.99
N ASN A 2 41.96 10.36 11.68
CA ASN A 2 43.43 10.46 11.92
C ASN A 2 44.22 10.39 10.60
N CYS A 3 44.99 11.37 10.11
CA CYS A 3 45.69 12.48 10.74
C CYS A 3 45.95 13.62 9.73
N GLU A 4 45.95 14.86 10.21
CA GLU A 4 46.82 15.97 9.77
C GLU A 4 48.13 15.94 10.62
N PRO A 5 49.15 16.85 10.56
CA PRO A 5 49.53 17.92 9.62
C PRO A 5 51.08 18.13 9.42
N ARG A 6 51.48 19.20 8.70
CA ARG A 6 52.68 20.11 8.79
C ARG A 6 53.41 20.34 7.45
N THR A 7 53.32 21.53 6.81
CA THR A 7 54.08 22.80 7.00
C THR A 7 55.61 22.60 6.94
N THR A 8 56.46 23.25 6.13
CA THR A 8 56.63 24.67 5.72
C THR A 8 57.73 24.74 4.65
N ALA A 9 57.71 25.70 3.71
CA ALA A 9 58.78 26.70 3.49
C ALA A 9 58.66 27.48 2.17
N THR A 10 59.01 28.74 2.27
CA THR A 10 58.87 29.93 1.42
C THR A 10 59.98 30.12 0.36
N THR A 11 59.60 30.76 -0.78
CA THR A 11 60.33 31.80 -1.60
C THR A 11 61.80 31.58 -2.01
N ALA A 12 62.35 31.93 -3.18
CA ALA A 12 61.91 32.59 -4.41
C ALA A 12 63.08 32.55 -5.44
N THR A 13 62.79 33.05 -6.65
CA THR A 13 63.68 33.71 -7.65
C THR A 13 64.53 32.92 -8.67
N HIS A 14 64.14 33.18 -9.93
CA HIS A 14 64.82 33.11 -11.24
C HIS A 14 66.35 33.35 -11.30
N ALA A 15 67.06 32.62 -12.18
CA ALA A 15 67.64 33.14 -13.45
C ALA A 15 68.84 32.31 -14.00
N LYS A 16 68.76 31.95 -15.29
CA LYS A 16 69.79 31.94 -16.38
C LYS A 16 71.17 31.28 -16.13
N ALA A 17 71.54 30.20 -16.82
CA ALA A 17 72.03 30.08 -18.22
C ALA A 17 73.57 30.02 -18.35
N TYR A 18 74.05 29.36 -19.42
CA TYR A 18 75.43 29.10 -19.90
C TYR A 18 76.12 27.89 -19.25
N VAL A 19 76.64 26.90 -19.99
CA VAL A 19 77.84 27.00 -20.85
C VAL A 19 77.76 26.09 -22.09
N PHE A 20 78.25 26.64 -23.20
CA PHE A 20 78.35 26.12 -24.56
C PHE A 20 79.43 25.05 -24.75
N ALA A 21 79.22 24.26 -25.80
CA ALA A 21 80.13 23.30 -26.39
C ALA A 21 81.54 23.85 -26.68
N SER A 22 82.54 22.95 -26.61
CA SER A 22 83.91 23.20 -27.06
C SER A 22 84.40 22.06 -27.95
N LEU A 23 84.98 22.46 -29.09
CA LEU A 23 85.79 21.72 -30.08
C LEU A 23 85.07 20.79 -31.07
N ILE A 24 85.10 21.16 -32.36
CA ILE A 24 85.87 20.50 -33.43
C ILE A 24 85.98 21.48 -34.60
N ALA A 25 87.18 22.05 -34.82
CA ALA A 25 87.72 22.44 -36.13
C ALA A 25 89.09 23.09 -35.94
N ALA A 26 90.15 22.28 -35.87
CA ALA A 26 91.52 22.74 -36.07
C ALA A 26 92.34 21.61 -36.68
N ALA A 27 92.47 21.62 -38.02
CA ALA A 27 93.67 21.21 -38.74
C ALA A 27 93.42 21.36 -40.25
N LEU A 28 93.67 22.58 -40.73
CA LEU A 28 94.01 22.85 -42.12
C LEU A 28 95.19 21.95 -42.54
N PHE A 29 95.04 21.27 -43.68
CA PHE A 29 96.20 20.78 -44.43
C PHE A 29 97.06 21.99 -44.81
N SER A 30 98.34 21.86 -44.49
CA SER A 30 99.38 22.84 -44.76
C SER A 30 100.29 22.33 -45.89
N TYR A 31 100.89 23.30 -46.58
CA TYR A 31 102.08 23.22 -47.45
C TYR A 31 101.89 22.91 -48.95
N PRO A 32 102.83 23.34 -49.81
CA PRO A 32 103.00 24.73 -50.26
C PRO A 32 103.02 24.83 -51.79
N ALA A 33 102.90 26.04 -52.31
CA ALA A 33 103.13 26.35 -53.72
C ALA A 33 104.58 26.06 -54.13
N THR A 34 104.78 25.53 -55.34
CA THR A 34 105.98 25.83 -56.15
C THR A 34 105.63 25.80 -57.63
N ALA A 35 106.26 26.73 -58.35
CA ALA A 35 105.89 27.25 -59.65
C ALA A 35 106.52 26.51 -60.83
N GLN A 36 105.98 26.81 -62.02
CA GLN A 36 106.63 26.91 -63.35
C GLN A 36 107.30 25.63 -63.90
N THR A 37 106.95 25.15 -65.09
CA THR A 37 107.20 25.81 -66.38
C THR A 37 106.50 25.02 -67.52
N PRO A 38 106.29 25.62 -68.70
CA PRO A 38 105.42 25.06 -69.74
C PRO A 38 106.16 24.33 -70.89
N VAL A 39 105.36 23.60 -71.71
CA VAL A 39 105.59 23.16 -73.13
C VAL A 39 106.37 21.83 -73.32
N PRO A 40 106.16 21.00 -74.39
CA PRO A 40 105.22 21.06 -75.53
C PRO A 40 104.33 19.82 -75.80
N GLU A 41 103.24 20.14 -76.50
CA GLU A 41 102.60 19.45 -77.64
C GLU A 41 102.39 17.94 -77.62
N THR A 42 101.11 17.57 -77.69
CA THR A 42 100.59 16.90 -78.88
C THR A 42 99.08 17.10 -78.96
N THR A 43 98.66 17.70 -80.08
CA THR A 43 97.50 17.30 -80.90
C THR A 43 96.21 16.82 -80.23
N SER A 44 95.12 17.49 -80.63
CA SER A 44 93.73 17.01 -80.61
C SER A 44 92.97 17.15 -79.28
N ALA A 45 91.87 17.93 -79.31
CA ALA A 45 90.75 17.97 -78.36
C ALA A 45 90.74 18.93 -77.13
N ALA A 46 91.64 19.92 -77.01
CA ALA A 46 91.68 20.81 -75.83
C ALA A 46 90.76 22.07 -75.84
N ALA A 47 90.11 22.40 -76.97
CA ALA A 47 89.28 23.62 -77.09
C ALA A 47 87.83 23.47 -76.57
N ASN A 48 87.40 22.26 -76.21
CA ASN A 48 85.98 21.94 -75.93
C ASN A 48 85.66 21.68 -74.44
N LEU A 49 86.41 22.26 -73.49
CA LEU A 49 86.22 22.00 -72.03
C LEU A 49 85.83 23.24 -71.20
N ARG A 50 85.52 24.38 -71.82
CA ARG A 50 85.04 25.59 -71.11
C ARG A 50 83.57 25.47 -70.71
N ILE A 51 83.24 25.90 -69.49
CA ILE A 51 81.85 26.01 -69.02
C ILE A 51 81.23 27.28 -69.63
N ALA A 52 80.04 27.16 -70.22
CA ALA A 52 79.32 28.28 -70.81
C ALA A 52 78.39 28.96 -69.78
N PRO A 53 78.07 30.26 -69.97
CA PRO A 53 76.94 30.87 -69.27
C PRO A 53 75.65 30.13 -69.60
N ARG A 54 74.76 29.97 -68.61
CA ARG A 54 73.46 29.33 -68.80
C ARG A 54 72.36 30.02 -68.03
N ILE A 55 71.14 29.84 -68.53
CA ILE A 55 69.91 30.19 -67.84
C ILE A 55 69.07 28.94 -67.63
N GLY A 56 68.21 28.95 -66.62
CA GLY A 56 67.32 27.85 -66.32
C GLY A 56 66.03 28.30 -65.67
N ALA A 57 65.05 27.42 -65.71
CA ALA A 57 63.80 27.58 -65.00
C ALA A 57 63.38 26.24 -64.40
N GLY A 58 62.68 26.29 -63.26
CA GLY A 58 62.21 25.10 -62.59
C GLY A 58 61.13 25.39 -61.56
N TYR A 59 60.62 24.32 -60.96
CA TYR A 59 59.67 24.39 -59.87
C TYR A 59 60.09 23.43 -58.76
N ASP A 60 59.90 23.85 -57.52
CA ASP A 60 60.07 23.06 -56.30
C ASP A 60 58.74 23.06 -55.54
N THR A 61 58.26 21.89 -55.10
CA THR A 61 57.06 21.81 -54.25
C THR A 61 57.31 22.38 -52.86
N SER A 62 56.23 22.62 -52.11
CA SER A 62 56.31 23.02 -50.71
C SER A 62 57.11 22.02 -49.89
N GLY A 63 57.86 22.53 -48.92
CA GLY A 63 58.66 21.75 -48.00
C GLY A 63 58.58 22.31 -46.58
N GLY A 64 59.35 21.71 -45.67
CA GLY A 64 59.39 22.20 -44.29
C GLY A 64 59.85 23.65 -44.23
N GLY A 65 58.96 24.52 -43.75
CA GLY A 65 59.20 25.95 -43.56
C GLY A 65 59.10 26.82 -44.81
N TYR A 66 58.65 26.32 -45.96
CA TYR A 66 58.41 27.14 -47.15
C TYR A 66 57.37 26.59 -48.12
N ASP A 67 56.69 27.49 -48.83
CA ASP A 67 55.74 27.13 -49.88
C ASP A 67 56.44 26.79 -51.19
N GLY A 68 55.77 26.01 -52.04
CA GLY A 68 56.29 25.68 -53.36
C GLY A 68 56.53 26.94 -54.19
N PHE A 69 57.59 26.93 -55.00
CA PHE A 69 58.01 28.11 -55.77
C PHE A 69 58.53 27.76 -57.16
N THR A 70 58.25 28.65 -58.11
CA THR A 70 58.88 28.69 -59.42
C THR A 70 60.20 29.44 -59.33
N ARG A 71 61.28 28.86 -59.86
CA ARG A 71 62.61 29.48 -59.89
C ARG A 71 63.04 29.81 -61.31
N PHE A 72 63.65 30.99 -61.47
CA PHE A 72 64.41 31.38 -62.65
C PHE A 72 65.86 31.57 -62.24
N GLU A 73 66.79 30.83 -62.85
CA GLU A 73 68.20 30.78 -62.46
C GLU A 73 69.13 31.18 -63.60
N GLY A 74 70.26 31.81 -63.26
CA GLY A 74 71.34 32.13 -64.19
C GLY A 74 72.69 31.80 -63.57
N PHE A 75 73.55 31.13 -64.33
CA PHE A 75 74.92 30.78 -63.92
C PHE A 75 75.91 31.38 -64.92
N LEU A 76 76.81 32.21 -64.41
CA LEU A 76 77.77 32.97 -65.20
C LEU A 76 79.21 32.62 -64.76
N PRO A 77 79.97 31.90 -65.58
CA PRO A 77 81.42 31.77 -65.42
C PRO A 77 82.09 33.16 -65.48
N LEU A 78 82.72 33.58 -64.39
CA LEU A 78 83.42 34.86 -64.30
C LEU A 78 84.87 34.74 -64.80
N VAL A 79 85.61 33.77 -64.26
CA VAL A 79 87.01 33.50 -64.60
C VAL A 79 87.21 31.99 -64.60
N GLN A 80 87.74 31.41 -65.68
CA GLN A 80 87.97 29.96 -65.76
C GLN A 80 89.28 29.61 -66.44
N THR A 81 89.99 28.62 -65.88
CA THR A 81 91.13 27.95 -66.51
C THR A 81 90.67 26.57 -66.97
N SER A 82 90.73 26.32 -68.29
CA SER A 82 90.23 25.07 -68.90
C SER A 82 90.88 23.85 -68.24
N GLY A 83 90.06 22.95 -67.69
CA GLY A 83 90.53 21.74 -67.00
C GLY A 83 91.07 21.95 -65.58
N ASN A 84 91.02 23.17 -65.00
CA ASN A 84 91.57 23.44 -63.67
C ASN A 84 90.61 24.19 -62.72
N ASN A 85 90.23 25.45 -62.96
CA ASN A 85 89.45 26.23 -61.98
C ASN A 85 88.36 27.12 -62.60
N LEU A 86 87.38 27.51 -61.79
CA LEU A 86 86.22 28.31 -62.17
C LEU A 86 85.75 29.21 -61.01
N TRP A 87 85.80 30.51 -61.21
CA TRP A 87 84.98 31.50 -60.48
C TRP A 87 83.65 31.69 -61.22
N PHE A 88 82.54 31.73 -60.49
CA PHE A 88 81.21 31.88 -61.06
C PHE A 88 80.30 32.75 -60.20
N LEU A 89 79.35 33.40 -60.86
CA LEU A 89 78.21 34.10 -60.26
C LEU A 89 76.96 33.27 -60.55
N GLU A 90 76.12 33.06 -59.55
CA GLU A 90 74.81 32.43 -59.73
C GLU A 90 73.73 33.31 -59.09
N GLY A 91 72.66 33.57 -59.85
CA GLY A 91 71.51 34.33 -59.40
C GLY A 91 70.22 33.54 -59.60
N ARG A 92 69.31 33.58 -58.63
CA ARG A 92 67.99 32.94 -58.69
C ARG A 92 66.90 33.91 -58.26
N LEU A 93 65.82 33.96 -59.02
CA LEU A 93 64.57 34.60 -58.64
C LEU A 93 63.58 33.50 -58.26
N LEU A 94 62.94 33.62 -57.11
CA LEU A 94 61.99 32.66 -56.56
C LEU A 94 60.62 33.33 -56.47
N LEU A 95 59.60 32.70 -57.04
CA LEU A 95 58.21 33.15 -56.95
C LEU A 95 57.39 32.04 -56.32
N ASP A 96 56.92 32.24 -55.09
CA ASP A 96 56.12 31.23 -54.40
C ASP A 96 54.70 31.09 -55.00
N ASN A 97 53.94 30.11 -54.53
CA ASN A 97 52.58 29.85 -55.00
C ASN A 97 51.59 31.00 -54.71
N GLY A 98 51.92 31.92 -53.78
CA GLY A 98 51.18 33.16 -53.52
C GLY A 98 51.66 34.35 -54.36
N ALA A 99 52.60 34.14 -55.27
CA ALA A 99 53.29 35.16 -56.06
C ALA A 99 54.13 36.15 -55.23
N HIS A 100 54.58 35.76 -54.03
CA HIS A 100 55.55 36.54 -53.27
C HIS A 100 56.97 36.26 -53.74
N LEU A 101 57.79 37.31 -53.71
CA LEU A 101 59.12 37.32 -54.30
C LEU A 101 60.20 36.92 -53.27
N GLY A 102 61.07 36.02 -53.69
CA GLY A 102 62.35 35.74 -53.07
C GLY A 102 63.49 35.81 -54.09
N SER A 103 64.72 35.90 -53.61
CA SER A 103 65.90 35.91 -54.47
C SER A 103 67.12 35.31 -53.80
N ASN A 104 68.04 34.76 -54.60
CA ASN A 104 69.37 34.33 -54.17
C ASN A 104 70.41 34.95 -55.11
N ILE A 105 71.47 35.54 -54.57
CA ILE A 105 72.64 35.99 -55.35
C ILE A 105 73.89 35.44 -54.66
N LEU A 106 74.70 34.65 -55.38
CA LEU A 106 75.91 34.03 -54.83
C LEU A 106 77.10 34.11 -55.78
N VAL A 107 78.30 34.19 -55.18
CA VAL A 107 79.59 34.04 -55.87
C VAL A 107 80.27 32.79 -55.35
N GLY A 108 80.77 31.96 -56.27
CA GLY A 108 81.44 30.71 -55.95
C GLY A 108 82.77 30.53 -56.67
N TYR A 109 83.62 29.68 -56.10
CA TYR A 109 84.88 29.22 -56.66
C TYR A 109 84.94 27.70 -56.64
N ARG A 110 85.43 27.09 -57.73
CA ARG A 110 85.69 25.65 -57.84
C ARG A 110 87.06 25.40 -58.46
N THR A 111 87.73 24.34 -58.00
CA THR A 111 88.99 23.83 -58.55
C THR A 111 88.92 22.32 -58.73
N TYR A 112 89.43 21.81 -59.85
CA TYR A 112 89.54 20.40 -60.17
C TYR A 112 90.98 19.94 -59.98
N THR A 113 91.15 18.85 -59.22
CA THR A 113 92.45 18.27 -58.89
C THR A 113 92.57 16.91 -59.59
N PRO A 114 93.34 16.82 -60.71
CA PRO A 114 93.42 15.59 -61.50
C PRO A 114 93.94 14.39 -60.72
N GLY A 115 94.94 14.57 -59.84
CA GLY A 115 95.52 13.49 -59.04
C GLY A 115 94.56 12.83 -58.04
N LEU A 116 93.46 13.51 -57.69
CA LEU A 116 92.39 12.97 -56.85
C LEU A 116 91.11 12.68 -57.65
N ASN A 117 91.08 13.01 -58.96
CA ASN A 117 89.88 13.05 -59.80
C ASN A 117 88.69 13.69 -59.07
N ARG A 118 88.89 14.90 -58.52
CA ARG A 118 87.93 15.55 -57.63
C ARG A 118 87.86 17.06 -57.81
N ALA A 119 86.66 17.62 -57.76
CA ALA A 119 86.43 19.06 -57.69
C ALA A 119 86.14 19.50 -56.26
N PHE A 120 86.74 20.60 -55.83
CA PHE A 120 86.46 21.27 -54.56
C PHE A 120 85.95 22.67 -54.82
N GLY A 121 84.92 23.10 -54.09
CA GLY A 121 84.37 24.43 -54.24
C GLY A 121 83.80 25.02 -52.97
N GLY A 122 83.54 26.32 -53.02
CA GLY A 122 82.82 27.02 -51.96
C GLY A 122 82.17 28.28 -52.49
N TYR A 123 81.17 28.79 -51.75
CA TYR A 123 80.40 29.97 -52.13
C TYR A 123 80.00 30.81 -50.92
N ILE A 124 79.68 32.08 -51.18
CA ILE A 124 78.95 32.98 -50.30
C ILE A 124 77.78 33.58 -51.07
N GLY A 125 76.63 33.71 -50.41
CA GLY A 125 75.40 34.22 -51.01
C GLY A 125 74.56 35.05 -50.05
N TYR A 126 73.67 35.85 -50.64
CA TYR A 126 72.66 36.64 -49.95
C TYR A 126 71.28 36.27 -50.50
N ASP A 127 70.36 36.01 -49.58
CA ASP A 127 69.01 35.52 -49.87
C ASP A 127 67.96 36.45 -49.28
N THR A 128 66.85 36.60 -49.99
CA THR A 128 65.66 37.33 -49.53
C THR A 128 64.41 36.49 -49.73
N ARG A 129 63.44 36.63 -48.83
CA ARG A 129 62.11 36.00 -48.93
C ARG A 129 61.03 36.89 -48.35
N ASN A 130 59.95 37.08 -49.09
CA ASN A 130 58.69 37.62 -48.59
C ASN A 130 57.67 36.46 -48.43
N THR A 131 56.96 36.39 -47.31
CA THR A 131 55.89 35.39 -47.02
C THR A 131 54.48 35.91 -47.32
N GLY A 132 54.35 37.21 -47.59
CA GLY A 132 53.07 37.93 -47.69
C GLY A 132 52.85 38.84 -46.48
N ASP A 133 53.08 38.31 -45.28
CA ASP A 133 52.94 39.02 -44.02
C ASP A 133 54.27 39.54 -43.46
N SER A 134 55.37 38.83 -43.73
CA SER A 134 56.72 39.17 -43.24
C SER A 134 57.77 39.12 -44.35
N THR A 135 58.87 39.85 -44.16
CA THR A 135 60.03 39.81 -45.07
C THR A 135 61.32 39.48 -44.32
N PHE A 136 62.08 38.52 -44.83
CA PHE A 136 63.29 37.99 -44.22
C PHE A 136 64.50 38.02 -45.15
N ASN A 137 65.67 38.14 -44.55
CA ASN A 137 66.96 38.20 -45.24
C ASN A 137 67.93 37.19 -44.61
N GLN A 138 68.80 36.58 -45.40
CA GLN A 138 69.71 35.54 -44.93
C GLN A 138 71.04 35.56 -45.70
N LEU A 139 72.14 35.29 -44.98
CA LEU A 139 73.45 35.01 -45.57
C LEU A 139 73.66 33.51 -45.69
N GLY A 140 74.04 33.05 -46.87
CA GLY A 140 74.39 31.67 -47.16
C GLY A 140 75.88 31.50 -47.36
N LEU A 141 76.46 30.44 -46.80
CA LEU A 141 77.83 30.02 -47.12
C LEU A 141 77.86 28.51 -47.30
N GLY A 142 78.75 28.01 -48.14
CA GLY A 142 78.89 26.56 -48.28
C GLY A 142 80.18 26.12 -48.92
N VAL A 143 80.51 24.85 -48.70
CA VAL A 143 81.65 24.15 -49.27
C VAL A 143 81.21 22.81 -49.86
N GLU A 144 81.85 22.41 -50.95
CA GLU A 144 81.53 21.16 -51.64
C GLU A 144 82.77 20.42 -52.15
N SER A 145 82.65 19.10 -52.22
CA SER A 145 83.62 18.21 -52.82
C SER A 145 82.90 17.21 -53.73
N LEU A 146 83.07 17.35 -55.04
CA LEU A 146 82.35 16.62 -56.08
C LEU A 146 83.29 15.61 -56.73
N GLY A 147 82.92 14.33 -56.75
CA GLY A 147 83.72 13.24 -57.31
C GLY A 147 83.04 12.52 -58.47
N ALA A 148 83.68 11.48 -59.01
CA ALA A 148 83.05 10.66 -60.05
C ALA A 148 81.85 9.89 -59.49
N ILE A 149 82.00 9.38 -58.26
CA ILE A 149 80.98 8.63 -57.53
C ILE A 149 80.47 9.45 -56.34
N TRP A 150 81.35 9.88 -55.43
CA TRP A 150 80.96 10.46 -54.14
C TRP A 150 81.03 11.98 -54.05
N ASP A 151 79.98 12.56 -53.47
CA ASP A 151 79.77 14.00 -53.26
C ASP A 151 79.63 14.32 -51.77
N PHE A 152 80.17 15.45 -51.35
CA PHE A 152 80.02 15.97 -49.99
C PHE A 152 79.73 17.45 -50.08
N ARG A 153 78.73 17.91 -49.32
CA ARG A 153 78.30 19.30 -49.28
C ARG A 153 77.99 19.70 -47.85
N LEU A 154 78.36 20.92 -47.48
CA LEU A 154 78.02 21.54 -46.21
C LEU A 154 77.60 22.97 -46.49
N ASN A 155 76.38 23.33 -46.09
CA ASN A 155 75.80 24.66 -46.26
C ASN A 155 75.40 25.23 -44.89
N GLY A 156 75.58 26.54 -44.72
CA GLY A 156 75.16 27.29 -43.55
C GLY A 156 74.31 28.50 -43.94
N TYR A 157 73.33 28.80 -43.10
CA TYR A 157 72.27 29.78 -43.33
C TYR A 157 72.12 30.66 -42.09
N ILE A 158 72.35 31.96 -42.24
CA ILE A 158 72.38 32.91 -41.14
C ILE A 158 71.34 34.01 -41.43
N PRO A 159 70.13 33.94 -40.86
CA PRO A 159 69.15 35.02 -40.93
C PRO A 159 69.72 36.30 -40.32
N ILE A 160 69.44 37.43 -40.97
CA ILE A 160 69.92 38.75 -40.57
C ILE A 160 68.78 39.77 -40.64
N GLY A 161 68.85 40.80 -39.80
CA GLY A 161 67.76 41.76 -39.60
C GLY A 161 66.69 41.22 -38.65
N ASP A 162 65.43 41.55 -38.90
CA ASP A 162 64.30 41.16 -38.06
C ASP A 162 63.88 39.72 -38.35
N THR A 163 64.33 38.79 -37.50
CA THR A 163 64.18 37.34 -37.70
C THR A 163 62.89 36.76 -37.11
N ARG A 164 62.05 37.58 -36.46
CA ARG A 164 60.73 37.17 -35.92
C ARG A 164 59.75 38.35 -35.95
N GLN A 165 58.67 38.24 -36.71
CA GLN A 165 57.72 39.31 -36.98
C GLN A 165 56.28 38.87 -36.64
N VAL A 166 55.36 39.81 -36.41
CA VAL A 166 53.94 39.51 -36.11
C VAL A 166 53.18 39.43 -37.42
N ALA A 167 52.48 38.32 -37.65
CA ALA A 167 51.59 38.15 -38.80
C ALA A 167 50.15 38.58 -38.48
N ALA A 168 49.59 38.20 -37.31
CA ALA A 168 48.20 38.55 -36.95
C ALA A 168 47.91 38.59 -35.44
N THR A 169 46.82 39.26 -35.02
CA THR A 169 46.29 39.23 -33.64
C THR A 169 44.75 39.17 -33.63
N ARG A 170 44.14 38.33 -32.77
CA ARG A 170 42.67 38.13 -32.63
C ARG A 170 42.23 38.04 -31.16
N GLY A 171 41.02 38.48 -30.79
CA GLY A 171 40.48 38.41 -29.41
C GLY A 171 39.03 37.90 -29.27
N PHE A 172 38.66 37.35 -28.10
CA PHE A 172 37.33 36.77 -27.78
C PHE A 172 36.98 36.81 -26.27
N ASP A 173 35.68 36.79 -25.89
CA ASP A 173 35.15 36.85 -24.51
C ASP A 173 34.86 35.44 -23.96
N THR A 174 35.13 35.19 -22.66
CA THR A 174 35.00 33.88 -22.00
C THR A 174 34.08 33.88 -20.76
N GLY A 175 33.43 35.00 -20.41
CA GLY A 175 32.35 35.05 -19.40
C GLY A 175 32.61 35.96 -18.17
N LEU A 176 31.59 36.06 -17.30
CA LEU A 176 31.55 36.93 -16.11
C LEU A 176 31.45 36.10 -14.81
N GLN A 177 32.30 36.38 -13.83
CA GLN A 177 32.34 35.68 -12.53
C GLN A 177 32.28 36.68 -11.35
N LEU A 178 31.55 36.36 -10.28
CA LEU A 178 31.55 37.14 -9.03
C LEU A 178 32.87 36.91 -8.29
N THR A 179 33.61 37.97 -7.97
CA THR A 179 34.99 37.89 -7.44
C THR A 179 35.15 38.47 -6.03
N GLY A 180 34.07 38.93 -5.41
CA GLY A 180 34.08 39.44 -4.04
C GLY A 180 32.70 39.47 -3.37
N SER A 181 32.66 39.94 -2.12
CA SER A 181 31.40 40.16 -1.41
C SER A 181 30.66 41.38 -1.97
N PRO A 182 29.32 41.33 -2.09
CA PRO A 182 28.52 42.50 -2.42
C PRO A 182 28.77 43.67 -1.44
N VAL A 183 28.60 44.89 -1.91
CA VAL A 183 28.77 46.11 -1.11
C VAL A 183 27.60 47.05 -1.36
N PHE A 184 26.99 47.60 -0.31
CA PHE A 184 25.98 48.64 -0.48
C PHE A 184 26.63 50.00 -0.76
N GLN A 185 26.10 50.74 -1.72
CA GLN A 185 26.45 52.14 -1.97
C GLN A 185 25.18 52.92 -2.29
N GLY A 186 24.89 53.98 -1.51
CA GLY A 186 23.62 54.69 -1.62
C GLY A 186 22.43 53.76 -1.36
N ASN A 187 21.49 53.69 -2.31
CA ASN A 187 20.36 52.76 -2.30
C ASN A 187 20.57 51.52 -3.19
N SER A 188 21.80 51.22 -3.62
CA SER A 188 22.07 50.12 -4.54
C SER A 188 23.01 49.09 -3.94
N LEU A 189 22.87 47.83 -4.38
CA LEU A 189 23.83 46.76 -4.07
C LEU A 189 24.79 46.60 -5.25
N LEU A 190 26.08 46.80 -4.99
CA LEU A 190 27.15 46.61 -5.97
C LEU A 190 27.73 45.21 -5.87
N LEU A 191 27.92 44.58 -7.02
CA LEU A 191 28.43 43.21 -7.20
C LEU A 191 29.80 43.28 -7.88
N PRO A 192 30.90 43.01 -7.15
CA PRO A 192 32.23 42.95 -7.74
C PRO A 192 32.37 41.69 -8.60
N GLY A 193 32.53 41.87 -9.90
CA GLY A 193 32.74 40.80 -10.87
C GLY A 193 34.03 40.97 -11.68
N GLU A 194 34.43 39.89 -12.33
CA GLU A 194 35.55 39.84 -13.26
C GLU A 194 35.07 39.27 -14.59
N ARG A 195 35.23 40.04 -15.67
CA ARG A 195 34.98 39.58 -17.03
C ARG A 195 36.29 39.14 -17.67
N ARG A 196 36.30 37.97 -18.29
CA ARG A 196 37.54 37.32 -18.77
C ARG A 196 37.61 37.30 -20.29
N PHE A 197 38.76 37.69 -20.85
CA PHE A 197 39.02 37.74 -22.29
C PHE A 197 40.24 36.90 -22.68
N GLY A 198 40.23 36.37 -23.90
CA GLY A 198 41.35 35.67 -24.53
C GLY A 198 41.84 36.41 -25.78
N GLN A 199 43.15 36.45 -25.98
CA GLN A 199 43.80 36.97 -27.20
C GLN A 199 44.83 35.99 -27.73
N THR A 200 44.89 35.86 -29.06
CA THR A 200 45.84 35.02 -29.77
C THR A 200 46.65 35.85 -30.76
N THR A 201 47.98 35.71 -30.78
CA THR A 201 48.91 36.39 -31.69
C THR A 201 49.68 35.36 -32.52
N ILE A 202 49.72 35.54 -33.84
CA ILE A 202 50.46 34.71 -34.80
C ILE A 202 51.76 35.43 -35.18
N ARG A 203 52.89 34.74 -35.14
CA ARG A 203 54.22 35.27 -35.49
C ARG A 203 54.93 34.36 -36.48
N GLU A 204 55.69 34.94 -37.38
CA GLU A 204 56.55 34.22 -38.32
C GLU A 204 58.02 34.43 -37.95
N ALA A 205 58.82 33.37 -37.95
CA ALA A 205 60.23 33.43 -37.57
C ALA A 205 61.15 32.77 -38.61
N ALA A 206 62.11 33.52 -39.15
CA ALA A 206 63.11 32.98 -40.07
C ALA A 206 64.12 32.08 -39.35
N MET A 207 64.40 30.92 -39.94
CA MET A 207 65.29 29.92 -39.38
C MET A 207 66.72 30.05 -39.88
N GLY A 208 67.66 29.96 -38.96
CA GLY A 208 69.08 29.77 -39.23
C GLY A 208 69.51 28.34 -38.97
N GLY A 209 70.58 27.91 -39.61
CA GLY A 209 70.98 26.52 -39.51
C GLY A 209 72.09 26.09 -40.44
N VAL A 210 72.34 24.78 -40.44
CA VAL A 210 73.34 24.13 -41.29
C VAL A 210 72.75 22.84 -41.87
N ASP A 211 73.13 22.51 -43.11
CA ASP A 211 72.87 21.20 -43.71
C ASP A 211 74.15 20.55 -44.22
N PHE A 212 74.26 19.25 -44.01
CA PHE A 212 75.33 18.41 -44.52
C PHE A 212 74.74 17.29 -45.36
N GLU A 213 75.25 17.09 -46.58
CA GLU A 213 74.77 16.08 -47.52
C GLU A 213 75.95 15.27 -48.08
N ILE A 214 75.84 13.94 -48.02
CA ILE A 214 76.71 13.00 -48.73
C ILE A 214 75.91 12.36 -49.87
N GLY A 215 76.49 12.32 -51.07
CA GLY A 215 75.86 11.77 -52.26
C GLY A 215 76.69 10.71 -52.95
N ALA A 216 76.03 9.79 -53.63
CA ALA A 216 76.66 8.80 -54.50
C ALA A 216 75.96 8.76 -55.85
N LYS A 217 76.74 8.58 -56.92
CA LYS A 217 76.21 8.15 -58.21
C LYS A 217 75.71 6.71 -58.11
N ILE A 218 74.42 6.50 -58.36
CA ILE A 218 73.75 5.21 -58.31
C ILE A 218 73.76 4.53 -59.68
N ALA A 219 73.46 5.29 -60.73
CA ALA A 219 73.44 4.77 -62.10
C ALA A 219 73.84 5.86 -63.10
N GLN A 220 74.38 5.43 -64.23
CA GLN A 220 74.67 6.29 -65.38
C GLN A 220 73.78 5.88 -66.55
N PHE A 221 73.19 6.87 -67.22
CA PHE A 221 72.30 6.66 -68.36
C PHE A 221 73.09 6.74 -69.68
N THR A 222 72.70 5.93 -70.66
CA THR A 222 73.33 5.82 -72.00
C THR A 222 73.36 7.14 -72.78
N ASN A 223 72.46 8.08 -72.48
CA ASN A 223 72.40 9.40 -73.11
C ASN A 223 73.33 10.44 -72.43
N GLY A 224 74.25 9.98 -71.58
CA GLY A 224 75.19 10.80 -70.84
C GLY A 224 74.65 11.33 -69.51
N GLY A 225 73.36 11.14 -69.20
CA GLY A 225 72.75 11.49 -67.91
C GLY A 225 73.17 10.59 -66.74
N ASP A 226 72.73 10.90 -65.53
CA ASP A 226 72.96 10.07 -64.35
C ASP A 226 71.82 10.14 -63.30
N LEU A 227 71.82 9.15 -62.42
CA LEU A 227 71.00 9.09 -61.21
C LEU A 227 71.94 9.14 -60.01
N ARG A 228 71.70 10.09 -59.12
CA ARG A 228 72.45 10.25 -57.86
C ARG A 228 71.50 10.19 -56.68
N GLY A 229 71.93 9.53 -55.62
CA GLY A 229 71.25 9.52 -54.33
C GLY A 229 72.05 10.27 -53.30
N TYR A 230 71.35 10.96 -52.42
CA TYR A 230 71.91 11.82 -51.40
C TYR A 230 71.23 11.52 -50.07
N GLY A 231 72.04 11.52 -49.00
CA GLY A 231 71.57 11.43 -47.63
C GLY A 231 72.27 12.51 -46.81
N GLY A 232 71.52 13.20 -45.97
CA GLY A 232 72.04 14.31 -45.22
C GLY A 232 71.29 14.55 -43.93
N LEU A 233 71.93 15.31 -43.04
CA LEU A 233 71.34 15.81 -41.81
C LEU A 233 71.34 17.33 -41.88
N TYR A 234 70.33 17.95 -41.29
CA TYR A 234 70.25 19.39 -41.12
C TYR A 234 69.90 19.74 -39.69
N TYR A 235 70.33 20.91 -39.24
CA TYR A 235 69.98 21.51 -37.97
C TYR A 235 69.46 22.91 -38.23
N TYR A 236 68.27 23.23 -37.71
CA TYR A 236 67.71 24.57 -37.79
C TYR A 236 67.20 25.05 -36.44
N ASN A 237 67.23 26.37 -36.26
CA ASN A 237 66.61 27.05 -35.15
C ASN A 237 66.02 28.40 -35.60
N ALA A 238 64.94 28.82 -34.94
CA ALA A 238 64.35 30.14 -35.08
C ALA A 238 64.05 30.73 -33.70
N SER A 239 63.94 32.06 -33.65
CA SER A 239 63.52 32.73 -32.43
C SER A 239 62.08 32.33 -32.08
N GLY A 240 61.85 31.84 -30.86
CA GLY A 240 60.55 31.36 -30.39
C GLY A 240 60.23 29.89 -30.71
N SER A 241 61.06 29.21 -31.50
CA SER A 241 60.92 27.77 -31.80
C SER A 241 61.98 26.96 -31.04
N PRO A 242 61.71 25.71 -30.65
CA PRO A 242 62.77 24.79 -30.28
C PRO A 242 63.69 24.56 -31.49
N SER A 243 64.99 24.38 -31.23
CA SER A 243 65.92 23.93 -32.27
C SER A 243 65.72 22.46 -32.56
N PHE A 244 65.88 22.04 -33.82
CA PHE A 244 65.66 20.66 -34.22
C PHE A 244 66.73 20.16 -35.21
N VAL A 245 66.89 18.85 -35.25
CA VAL A 245 67.72 18.12 -36.24
C VAL A 245 66.79 17.31 -37.11
N GLY A 246 66.97 17.37 -38.42
CA GLY A 246 66.22 16.58 -39.38
C GLY A 246 67.11 15.78 -40.31
N GLY A 247 66.52 14.73 -40.88
CA GLY A 247 67.13 13.91 -41.90
C GLY A 247 66.55 14.21 -43.27
N ARG A 248 67.39 14.18 -44.31
CA ARG A 248 66.97 14.32 -45.70
C ARG A 248 67.55 13.18 -46.54
N LEU A 249 66.69 12.51 -47.29
CA LEU A 249 67.06 11.62 -48.39
C LEU A 249 66.61 12.25 -49.70
N ARG A 250 67.45 12.19 -50.73
CA ARG A 250 67.14 12.82 -52.01
C ARG A 250 67.67 12.01 -53.18
N LEU A 251 66.84 11.79 -54.17
CA LEU A 251 67.19 11.24 -55.47
C LEU A 251 67.19 12.37 -56.49
N GLU A 252 68.25 12.45 -57.27
CA GLU A 252 68.40 13.40 -58.38
C GLU A 252 68.63 12.61 -59.66
N ILE A 253 67.71 12.79 -60.60
CA ILE A 253 67.75 12.18 -61.92
C ILE A 253 68.06 13.29 -62.91
N ARG A 254 69.12 13.10 -63.69
CA ARG A 254 69.47 13.97 -64.81
C ARG A 254 69.44 13.12 -66.07
N PRO A 255 68.27 12.97 -66.72
CA PRO A 255 68.16 12.13 -67.92
C PRO A 255 69.04 12.62 -69.07
N THR A 256 69.24 13.94 -69.14
CA THR A 256 70.12 14.64 -70.07
C THR A 256 70.85 15.75 -69.33
N ASP A 257 71.79 16.43 -70.00
CA ASP A 257 72.53 17.54 -69.43
C ASP A 257 71.74 18.87 -69.32
N TYR A 258 70.49 18.89 -69.80
CA TYR A 258 69.60 20.05 -69.77
C TYR A 258 68.48 19.90 -68.74
N LEU A 259 68.13 18.68 -68.32
CA LEU A 259 66.97 18.39 -67.50
C LEU A 259 67.38 17.75 -66.18
N LYS A 260 66.84 18.27 -65.08
CA LYS A 260 67.02 17.77 -63.72
C LYS A 260 65.66 17.52 -63.08
N LEU A 261 65.49 16.33 -62.52
CA LEU A 261 64.34 15.92 -61.73
C LEU A 261 64.84 15.53 -60.34
N GLY A 262 64.17 16.00 -59.30
CA GLY A 262 64.51 15.69 -57.91
C GLY A 262 63.31 15.13 -57.17
N LEU A 263 63.58 14.13 -56.33
CA LEU A 263 62.64 13.60 -55.36
C LEU A 263 63.34 13.58 -54.00
N GLY A 264 62.84 14.35 -53.03
CA GLY A 264 63.36 14.41 -51.68
C GLY A 264 62.32 13.93 -50.67
N LEU A 265 62.76 13.27 -49.62
CA LEU A 265 61.98 13.02 -48.41
C LEU A 265 62.77 13.58 -47.24
N GLN A 266 62.14 14.44 -46.44
CA GLN A 266 62.74 14.96 -45.23
C GLN A 266 61.79 14.79 -44.05
N HIS A 267 62.36 14.66 -42.85
CA HIS A 267 61.60 14.57 -41.61
C HIS A 267 62.35 15.27 -40.48
N ASP A 268 61.60 16.07 -39.72
CA ASP A 268 62.03 16.70 -38.47
C ASP A 268 60.82 16.93 -37.55
N ASP A 269 61.10 17.23 -36.27
CA ASP A 269 60.07 17.38 -35.23
C ASP A 269 59.25 18.68 -35.37
N GLN A 270 59.70 19.66 -36.16
CA GLN A 270 59.01 20.95 -36.30
C GLN A 270 58.03 20.97 -37.48
N PHE A 271 58.48 20.53 -38.66
CA PHE A 271 57.71 20.54 -39.89
C PHE A 271 57.20 19.15 -40.31
N GLY A 272 57.55 18.10 -39.57
CA GLY A 272 57.14 16.73 -39.85
C GLY A 272 57.73 16.17 -41.15
N THR A 273 57.09 15.11 -41.67
CA THR A 273 57.54 14.44 -42.90
C THR A 273 57.05 15.19 -44.14
N ASN A 274 57.99 15.63 -44.98
CA ASN A 274 57.70 16.35 -46.22
C ASN A 274 58.29 15.62 -47.42
N LEU A 275 57.47 15.40 -48.47
CA LEU A 275 57.90 14.88 -49.77
C LEU A 275 58.12 16.06 -50.72
N LEU A 276 59.33 16.21 -51.23
CA LEU A 276 59.73 17.28 -52.13
C LEU A 276 59.89 16.74 -53.55
N VAL A 277 59.25 17.40 -54.52
CA VAL A 277 59.45 17.11 -55.93
C VAL A 277 59.99 18.37 -56.60
N SER A 278 61.04 18.21 -57.40
CA SER A 278 61.61 19.31 -58.17
C SER A 278 61.80 18.93 -59.62
N ILE A 279 61.56 19.91 -60.50
CA ILE A 279 61.86 19.82 -61.93
C ILE A 279 62.61 21.09 -62.32
N GLY A 280 63.60 20.96 -63.20
CA GLY A 280 64.36 22.09 -63.70
C GLY A 280 64.96 21.80 -65.07
N ALA A 281 64.93 22.80 -65.93
CA ALA A 281 65.58 22.77 -67.23
C ALA A 281 66.59 23.93 -67.34
N THR A 282 67.74 23.68 -67.95
CA THR A 282 68.81 24.67 -68.17
C THR A 282 69.27 24.65 -69.63
N PHE A 283 69.66 25.82 -70.16
CA PHE A 283 70.14 25.96 -71.54
C PHE A 283 71.27 27.01 -71.67
N PRO A 284 72.38 26.69 -72.37
CA PRO A 284 72.80 25.34 -72.75
C PRO A 284 73.04 24.46 -71.49
N GLY A 285 73.18 23.15 -71.68
CA GLY A 285 73.36 22.19 -70.58
C GLY A 285 74.60 22.46 -69.73
N THR A 286 74.76 21.73 -68.63
CA THR A 286 75.84 21.99 -67.66
C THR A 286 77.25 21.63 -68.17
N ARG A 287 77.37 20.93 -69.30
CA ARG A 287 78.63 20.47 -69.90
C ARG A 287 79.15 21.40 -71.01
N PRO A 288 80.48 21.44 -71.20
CA PRO A 288 81.10 22.06 -72.37
C PRO A 288 80.58 21.51 -73.71
N GLN A 289 80.50 22.37 -74.74
CA GLN A 289 80.08 21.97 -76.09
C GLN A 289 81.03 20.90 -76.66
N GLY A 290 80.47 19.78 -77.16
CA GLY A 290 81.22 18.74 -77.89
C GLY A 290 81.66 17.52 -77.07
N SER A 291 81.43 17.47 -75.76
CA SER A 291 81.71 16.29 -74.92
C SER A 291 80.57 15.24 -75.03
N ARG A 292 80.74 14.20 -75.87
CA ARG A 292 79.82 13.04 -76.00
C ARG A 292 80.60 11.73 -75.79
N GLY A 293 80.33 11.01 -74.70
CA GLY A 293 80.97 9.72 -74.39
C GLY A 293 80.86 9.33 -72.91
N GLU A 294 80.93 8.03 -72.63
CA GLU A 294 80.55 7.37 -71.37
C GLU A 294 81.55 7.49 -70.19
N ASP A 295 82.69 8.16 -70.37
CA ASP A 295 83.66 8.40 -69.28
C ASP A 295 83.39 9.77 -68.60
N GLU A 296 82.65 9.76 -67.49
CA GLU A 296 82.34 10.95 -66.70
C GLU A 296 83.61 11.52 -66.03
N SER A 297 84.29 12.45 -66.72
CA SER A 297 85.32 13.27 -66.07
C SER A 297 84.66 14.21 -65.07
N VAL A 298 85.15 14.20 -63.82
CA VAL A 298 84.65 15.08 -62.74
C VAL A 298 84.76 16.57 -63.09
N TRP A 299 85.64 16.92 -64.04
CA TRP A 299 85.70 18.26 -64.61
C TRP A 299 84.35 18.76 -65.16
N LEU A 300 83.54 17.88 -65.76
CA LEU A 300 82.23 18.24 -66.32
C LEU A 300 81.27 18.77 -65.26
N ARG A 301 81.52 18.44 -63.98
CA ARG A 301 80.69 18.84 -62.85
C ARG A 301 81.04 20.23 -62.29
N MET A 302 82.12 20.84 -62.78
CA MET A 302 82.49 22.21 -62.44
C MET A 302 81.41 23.23 -62.81
N GLY A 303 80.58 22.89 -63.80
CA GLY A 303 79.45 23.70 -64.23
C GLY A 303 78.18 23.52 -63.40
N GLU A 304 78.03 22.56 -62.48
CA GLU A 304 76.74 22.32 -61.80
C GLU A 304 76.24 23.52 -60.97
N SER A 305 74.95 23.79 -60.87
CA SER A 305 74.45 24.84 -59.96
C SER A 305 74.72 24.45 -58.49
N VAL A 306 74.92 25.43 -57.61
CA VAL A 306 75.16 25.15 -56.17
C VAL A 306 73.96 24.46 -55.56
N SER A 307 74.17 23.31 -54.92
CA SER A 307 73.08 22.56 -54.25
C SER A 307 72.97 23.00 -52.79
N ARG A 308 71.89 23.72 -52.50
CA ARG A 308 71.52 24.27 -51.19
C ARG A 308 70.00 24.40 -51.09
N THR A 309 69.49 24.66 -49.89
CA THR A 309 68.10 25.07 -49.71
C THR A 309 67.96 26.52 -50.22
N ALA A 310 67.06 26.73 -51.19
CA ALA A 310 66.98 28.00 -51.93
C ALA A 310 66.09 29.05 -51.26
N SER A 311 65.03 28.63 -50.56
CA SER A 311 64.14 29.53 -49.83
C SER A 311 64.53 29.60 -48.35
N ILE A 312 64.39 30.77 -47.72
CA ILE A 312 64.60 30.95 -46.27
C ILE A 312 63.49 30.22 -45.54
N LEU A 313 63.79 29.25 -44.66
CA LEU A 313 62.77 28.54 -43.88
C LEU A 313 62.14 29.47 -42.83
N VAL A 314 60.82 29.39 -42.65
CA VAL A 314 60.03 30.20 -41.70
C VAL A 314 59.14 29.29 -40.84
N ASP A 315 59.11 29.55 -39.53
CA ASP A 315 58.18 28.92 -38.58
C ASP A 315 56.98 29.84 -38.30
N GLU A 316 55.76 29.29 -38.27
CA GLU A 316 54.57 30.01 -37.82
C GLU A 316 54.22 29.61 -36.38
N GLN A 317 54.10 30.60 -35.49
CA GLN A 317 53.95 30.41 -34.05
C GLN A 317 52.67 31.08 -33.53
N VAL A 318 51.89 30.36 -32.72
CA VAL A 318 50.66 30.87 -32.10
C VAL A 318 50.86 31.07 -30.59
N GLU A 319 50.77 32.31 -30.13
CA GLU A 319 50.85 32.69 -28.71
C GLU A 319 49.45 33.07 -28.20
N SER A 320 49.06 32.59 -27.01
CA SER A 320 47.78 32.97 -26.37
C SER A 320 48.00 33.63 -25.01
N ALA A 321 47.27 34.72 -24.74
CA ALA A 321 47.29 35.45 -23.48
C ALA A 321 45.85 35.67 -22.98
N GLY A 322 45.65 35.47 -21.68
CA GLY A 322 44.40 35.81 -20.99
C GLY A 322 44.55 37.13 -20.23
N PHE A 323 43.53 37.97 -20.28
CA PHE A 323 43.46 39.16 -19.45
C PHE A 323 42.07 39.30 -18.84
N THR A 324 42.03 39.88 -17.65
CA THR A 324 40.81 40.03 -16.90
C THR A 324 40.50 41.50 -16.67
N GLN A 325 39.22 41.84 -16.74
CA GLN A 325 38.73 43.19 -16.47
C GLN A 325 37.83 43.14 -15.24
N GLN A 326 38.23 43.87 -14.19
CA GLN A 326 37.36 44.08 -13.04
C GLN A 326 36.15 44.92 -13.47
N SER A 327 34.97 44.50 -13.05
CA SER A 327 33.70 45.16 -13.31
C SER A 327 32.89 45.22 -12.03
N THR A 328 32.39 46.39 -11.69
CA THR A 328 31.43 46.54 -10.59
C THR A 328 30.06 46.77 -11.21
N LEU A 329 29.14 45.84 -10.96
CA LEU A 329 27.79 45.87 -11.51
C LEU A 329 26.79 46.23 -10.42
N VAL A 330 25.72 46.92 -10.77
CA VAL A 330 24.59 47.13 -9.86
C VAL A 330 23.70 45.90 -9.93
N ALA A 331 23.27 45.37 -8.78
CA ALA A 331 22.40 44.21 -8.71
C ALA A 331 21.03 44.53 -9.35
N THR A 332 20.67 43.78 -10.39
CA THR A 332 19.41 43.96 -11.12
C THR A 332 18.42 42.87 -10.76
N ASN A 333 17.17 43.24 -10.50
CA ASN A 333 16.10 42.27 -10.34
C ASN A 333 15.84 41.55 -11.69
N PRO A 334 16.01 40.23 -11.78
CA PRO A 334 15.82 39.49 -13.03
C PRO A 334 14.38 39.46 -13.53
N VAL A 335 13.39 39.76 -12.67
CA VAL A 335 11.97 39.80 -13.03
C VAL A 335 11.59 41.15 -13.62
N THR A 336 12.02 42.26 -13.00
CA THR A 336 11.64 43.61 -13.44
C THR A 336 12.64 44.24 -14.41
N GLY A 337 13.86 43.70 -14.49
CA GLY A 337 14.96 44.23 -15.28
C GLY A 337 15.53 45.56 -14.76
N LYS A 338 15.12 45.99 -13.56
CA LYS A 338 15.55 47.24 -12.93
C LYS A 338 16.55 46.98 -11.79
N PRO A 339 17.44 47.94 -11.47
CA PRO A 339 18.28 47.85 -10.29
C PRO A 339 17.44 47.68 -9.02
N TYR A 340 17.90 46.83 -8.10
CA TYR A 340 17.32 46.79 -6.76
C TYR A 340 17.56 48.11 -6.03
N VAL A 341 16.52 48.62 -5.37
CA VAL A 341 16.57 49.81 -4.53
C VAL A 341 16.43 49.38 -3.07
N PHE A 342 17.45 49.69 -2.27
CA PHE A 342 17.51 49.41 -0.85
C PHE A 342 17.27 50.67 -0.02
N ARG A 343 16.26 50.63 0.85
CA ARG A 343 15.98 51.67 1.85
C ARG A 343 16.52 51.18 3.19
N HIS A 344 17.67 51.71 3.60
CA HIS A 344 18.34 51.28 4.81
C HIS A 344 17.70 51.92 6.04
N VAL A 345 17.44 51.08 7.04
CA VAL A 345 16.93 51.50 8.34
C VAL A 345 17.89 51.02 9.41
N ASN A 346 18.27 51.90 10.32
CA ASN A 346 18.96 51.52 11.55
C ASN A 346 18.21 52.16 12.72
N GLN A 347 17.60 51.32 13.56
CA GLN A 347 16.63 51.79 14.52
C GLN A 347 17.26 52.70 15.59
N GLY A 348 16.70 53.91 15.72
CA GLY A 348 17.11 54.89 16.72
C GLY A 348 18.16 55.91 16.27
N ILE A 349 18.61 55.88 15.01
CA ILE A 349 19.56 56.88 14.46
C ILE A 349 18.86 57.97 13.61
N GLY A 350 18.48 59.09 14.23
CA GLY A 350 18.22 60.38 13.55
C GLY A 350 17.30 60.40 12.31
N THR A 351 17.47 61.45 11.48
CA THR A 351 16.69 61.73 10.25
C THR A 351 17.49 61.43 8.98
N GLY A 352 18.17 60.28 8.93
CA GLY A 352 18.93 59.87 7.73
C GLY A 352 18.06 59.76 6.47
N ASP A 353 18.70 59.73 5.30
CA ASP A 353 18.05 59.74 3.98
C ASP A 353 17.75 58.34 3.40
N GLY A 354 18.02 57.29 4.17
CA GLY A 354 17.70 55.91 3.78
C GLY A 354 18.74 55.25 2.87
N THR A 355 19.87 55.90 2.62
CA THR A 355 21.06 55.28 2.02
C THR A 355 21.81 54.39 3.01
N ALA A 356 22.68 53.51 2.53
CA ALA A 356 23.51 52.65 3.38
C ALA A 356 24.43 53.45 4.29
N GLU A 357 24.93 54.59 3.82
CA GLU A 357 25.82 55.51 4.53
C GLU A 357 25.07 56.38 5.56
N ASN A 358 23.79 56.66 5.32
CA ASN A 358 22.94 57.49 6.18
C ASN A 358 21.52 56.87 6.34
N PRO A 359 21.39 55.75 7.07
CA PRO A 359 20.12 55.04 7.20
C PRO A 359 19.06 55.89 7.90
N THR A 360 17.78 55.68 7.57
CA THR A 360 16.68 56.28 8.33
C THR A 360 16.64 55.74 9.77
N GLY A 361 16.15 56.56 10.70
CA GLY A 361 16.03 56.18 12.11
C GLY A 361 14.81 55.33 12.47
N THR A 362 13.83 55.18 11.55
CA THR A 362 12.60 54.39 11.78
C THR A 362 12.15 53.64 10.53
N VAL A 363 11.55 52.45 10.71
CA VAL A 363 10.93 51.66 9.63
C VAL A 363 9.79 52.41 8.93
N ALA A 364 9.01 53.19 9.69
CA ALA A 364 7.88 53.95 9.13
C ALA A 364 8.34 55.00 8.09
N THR A 365 9.45 55.70 8.35
CA THR A 365 10.02 56.65 7.40
C THR A 365 10.41 55.96 6.09
N ALA A 366 11.11 54.82 6.16
CA ALA A 366 11.51 54.09 4.97
C ALA A 366 10.32 53.52 4.18
N LEU A 367 9.28 53.04 4.86
CA LEU A 367 8.07 52.50 4.20
C LEU A 367 7.26 53.57 3.49
N ASN A 368 7.23 54.81 4.00
CA ASN A 368 6.54 55.93 3.34
C ASN A 368 7.21 56.34 2.01
N GLU A 369 8.50 56.04 1.85
CA GLU A 369 9.26 56.32 0.63
C GLU A 369 9.34 55.11 -0.32
N ALA A 370 9.15 53.90 0.20
CA ALA A 370 9.27 52.66 -0.56
C ALA A 370 8.26 52.59 -1.71
N GLN A 371 8.75 52.19 -2.89
CA GLN A 371 7.97 51.93 -4.09
C GLN A 371 7.90 50.43 -4.37
N TYR A 372 7.02 50.03 -5.31
CA TYR A 372 6.96 48.64 -5.79
C TYR A 372 8.36 48.16 -6.23
N ASP A 373 8.76 46.95 -5.80
CA ASP A 373 10.10 46.33 -6.01
C ASP A 373 11.23 46.87 -5.10
N ASP A 374 10.96 47.83 -4.21
CA ASP A 374 11.95 48.29 -3.22
C ASP A 374 12.15 47.26 -2.09
N ILE A 375 13.35 47.25 -1.51
CA ILE A 375 13.72 46.46 -0.34
C ILE A 375 14.00 47.40 0.83
N VAL A 376 13.19 47.34 1.90
CA VAL A 376 13.48 47.99 3.18
C VAL A 376 14.37 47.06 4.00
N TYR A 377 15.64 47.44 4.18
CA TYR A 377 16.64 46.61 4.85
C TYR A 377 16.97 47.13 6.25
N VAL A 378 16.53 46.39 7.28
CA VAL A 378 16.44 46.85 8.67
C VAL A 378 17.52 46.23 9.54
N GLN A 379 18.31 47.10 10.16
CA GLN A 379 19.27 46.75 11.21
C GLN A 379 18.62 46.91 12.60
N PRO A 380 19.01 46.09 13.60
CA PRO A 380 18.44 46.15 14.95
C PRO A 380 18.70 47.47 15.68
N GLY A 381 19.81 48.15 15.40
CA GLY A 381 20.15 49.43 16.03
C GLY A 381 20.08 49.37 17.57
N ALA A 382 19.40 50.35 18.17
CA ALA A 382 19.17 50.41 19.62
C ALA A 382 18.05 49.47 20.12
N ASN A 383 17.30 48.80 19.22
CA ASN A 383 16.20 47.88 19.54
C ASN A 383 15.13 48.43 20.53
N THR A 384 14.78 49.71 20.42
CA THR A 384 13.85 50.39 21.35
C THR A 384 12.37 50.01 21.19
N GLY A 385 12.04 49.11 20.27
CA GLY A 385 10.66 48.72 19.91
C GLY A 385 10.14 49.46 18.67
N ILE A 386 9.94 48.73 17.58
CA ILE A 386 9.37 49.23 16.33
C ILE A 386 7.83 49.23 16.47
N PRO A 387 7.14 50.36 16.30
CA PRO A 387 5.67 50.38 16.32
C PRO A 387 5.05 49.54 15.19
N ALA A 388 3.73 49.34 15.24
CA ALA A 388 2.97 48.72 14.15
C ALA A 388 3.21 49.42 12.80
N PHE A 389 3.23 48.66 11.71
CA PHE A 389 3.41 49.19 10.35
C PHE A 389 2.70 48.36 9.28
N THR A 390 2.51 48.95 8.11
CA THR A 390 1.96 48.29 6.92
C THR A 390 3.00 48.24 5.82
N ILE A 391 3.19 47.08 5.20
CA ILE A 391 4.09 46.89 4.07
C ILE A 391 3.33 47.23 2.78
N PRO A 392 3.81 48.18 1.96
CA PRO A 392 3.20 48.47 0.66
C PRO A 392 3.27 47.26 -0.30
N ASP A 393 2.43 47.30 -1.33
CA ASP A 393 2.41 46.26 -2.37
C ASP A 393 3.76 46.16 -3.10
N GLY A 394 4.25 44.93 -3.30
CA GLY A 394 5.51 44.60 -3.96
C GLY A 394 6.78 44.96 -3.19
N VAL A 395 6.67 45.41 -1.92
CA VAL A 395 7.82 45.78 -1.09
C VAL A 395 8.30 44.59 -0.25
N GLN A 396 9.63 44.45 -0.13
CA GLN A 396 10.24 43.48 0.77
C GLN A 396 10.81 44.17 2.01
N VAL A 397 10.41 43.73 3.20
CA VAL A 397 10.96 44.20 4.48
C VAL A 397 11.81 43.09 5.08
N LEU A 398 13.12 43.26 4.99
CA LEU A 398 14.12 42.26 5.36
C LEU A 398 14.99 42.79 6.50
N SER A 399 15.20 42.00 7.55
CA SER A 399 16.18 42.37 8.59
C SER A 399 17.55 41.75 8.34
N THR A 400 18.58 42.29 9.02
CA THR A 400 19.92 41.69 9.07
C THR A 400 20.02 40.44 9.93
N GLY A 401 18.96 40.07 10.66
CA GLY A 401 18.97 38.96 11.62
C GLY A 401 19.31 37.61 10.98
N PRO A 402 18.42 37.04 10.15
CA PRO A 402 18.70 35.83 9.38
C PRO A 402 19.56 36.13 8.15
N VAL A 403 20.09 35.08 7.51
CA VAL A 403 20.78 35.21 6.21
C VAL A 403 19.75 35.59 5.15
N GLN A 404 19.98 36.70 4.46
CA GLN A 404 19.10 37.19 3.40
C GLN A 404 19.79 36.99 2.05
N GLN A 405 19.05 36.48 1.08
CA GLN A 405 19.51 36.33 -0.30
C GLN A 405 18.50 36.95 -1.26
N ILE A 406 19.00 37.54 -2.34
CA ILE A 406 18.18 38.06 -3.43
C ILE A 406 18.66 37.43 -4.74
N ASN A 407 17.75 37.26 -5.69
CA ASN A 407 18.11 36.77 -7.01
C ASN A 407 18.52 37.94 -7.91
N THR A 408 19.65 37.85 -8.61
CA THR A 408 20.22 38.92 -9.44
C THR A 408 20.36 38.45 -10.87
N ALA A 409 20.14 39.34 -11.84
CA ALA A 409 20.32 39.01 -13.27
C ALA A 409 21.78 38.65 -13.60
N GLU A 410 22.73 39.18 -12.83
CA GLU A 410 24.16 39.02 -13.07
C GLU A 410 24.71 37.68 -12.56
N PHE A 411 24.31 37.25 -11.35
CA PHE A 411 24.95 36.13 -10.65
C PHE A 411 23.97 35.13 -10.00
N GLY A 412 22.66 35.27 -10.22
CA GLY A 412 21.66 34.46 -9.54
C GLY A 412 21.53 34.83 -8.06
N LEU A 413 21.42 33.84 -7.17
CA LEU A 413 21.24 34.07 -5.73
C LEU A 413 22.49 34.68 -5.09
N VAL A 414 22.37 35.91 -4.60
CA VAL A 414 23.42 36.66 -3.92
C VAL A 414 23.01 36.92 -2.47
N ARG A 415 23.91 36.66 -1.52
CA ARG A 415 23.70 36.97 -0.10
C ARG A 415 23.88 38.47 0.15
N LEU A 416 22.93 39.08 0.85
CA LEU A 416 23.02 40.48 1.27
C LEU A 416 24.08 40.68 2.33
N THR A 417 24.83 41.78 2.20
CA THR A 417 25.88 42.19 3.13
C THR A 417 25.28 42.50 4.51
N GLY A 418 25.95 42.03 5.57
CA GLY A 418 25.47 42.22 6.94
C GLY A 418 24.30 41.32 7.37
N SER A 419 23.75 40.49 6.48
CA SER A 419 22.72 39.51 6.85
C SER A 419 23.31 38.33 7.64
N GLY A 420 22.52 37.69 8.50
CA GLY A 420 22.95 36.59 9.37
C GLY A 420 23.58 37.08 10.68
N ALA A 421 23.23 38.28 11.15
CA ALA A 421 23.71 38.86 12.40
C ALA A 421 23.15 38.17 13.66
N GLY A 422 22.08 37.37 13.53
CA GLY A 422 21.45 36.62 14.62
C GLY A 422 20.53 37.43 15.55
N VAL A 423 20.54 38.77 15.46
CA VAL A 423 19.68 39.65 16.25
C VAL A 423 18.48 40.10 15.41
N LEU A 424 17.27 39.76 15.84
CA LEU A 424 16.01 40.15 15.20
C LEU A 424 15.55 41.52 15.74
N PRO A 425 15.25 42.52 14.89
CA PRO A 425 14.64 43.77 15.34
C PRO A 425 13.26 43.53 15.97
N ALA A 426 13.00 44.16 17.12
CA ALA A 426 11.79 43.94 17.91
C ALA A 426 10.64 44.86 17.49
N VAL A 427 9.50 44.31 17.05
CA VAL A 427 8.26 45.04 16.73
C VAL A 427 7.28 44.89 17.89
N THR A 428 6.68 45.97 18.38
CA THR A 428 5.76 46.01 19.53
C THR A 428 4.29 46.21 19.14
N GLY A 429 3.94 45.86 17.91
CA GLY A 429 2.57 45.94 17.38
C GLY A 429 2.37 45.07 16.15
N THR A 430 1.21 45.21 15.50
CA THR A 430 0.83 44.42 14.32
C THR A 430 1.61 44.82 13.07
N VAL A 431 2.09 43.83 12.32
CA VAL A 431 2.59 44.00 10.95
C VAL A 431 1.50 43.64 9.95
N THR A 432 1.13 44.57 9.07
CA THR A 432 0.13 44.36 8.02
C THR A 432 0.81 44.15 6.67
N MET A 433 0.51 43.03 6.00
CA MET A 433 1.08 42.66 4.70
C MET A 433 0.32 43.33 3.53
N GLY A 434 1.05 43.78 2.50
CA GLY A 434 0.50 44.18 1.19
C GLY A 434 0.55 43.04 0.16
N ASN A 435 0.06 43.28 -1.05
CA ASN A 435 0.14 42.34 -2.17
C ASN A 435 1.59 42.07 -2.57
N ASP A 436 1.94 40.82 -2.84
CA ASP A 436 3.27 40.40 -3.31
C ASP A 436 4.43 40.88 -2.39
N SER A 437 4.12 41.10 -1.11
CA SER A 437 5.09 41.60 -0.14
C SER A 437 5.83 40.47 0.58
N VAL A 438 7.03 40.81 1.09
CA VAL A 438 7.88 39.87 1.85
C VAL A 438 8.20 40.47 3.22
N LEU A 439 8.02 39.70 4.29
CA LEU A 439 8.45 40.05 5.64
C LEU A 439 9.45 39.01 6.15
N SER A 440 10.65 39.44 6.54
CA SER A 440 11.64 38.52 7.09
C SER A 440 12.52 39.04 8.21
N GLY A 441 12.67 38.22 9.26
CA GLY A 441 13.72 38.38 10.27
C GLY A 441 13.36 39.26 11.47
N PHE A 442 12.10 39.32 11.88
CA PHE A 442 11.65 40.19 12.98
C PHE A 442 11.19 39.40 14.21
N ALA A 443 11.38 40.00 15.38
CA ALA A 443 10.77 39.55 16.64
C ALA A 443 9.53 40.42 16.92
N ILE A 444 8.35 39.91 16.63
CA ILE A 444 7.09 40.65 16.66
C ILE A 444 6.31 40.27 17.91
N THR A 445 5.97 41.24 18.75
CA THR A 445 5.12 41.08 19.92
C THR A 445 3.94 42.05 19.84
N SER A 446 2.71 41.54 19.76
CA SER A 446 1.49 42.36 19.69
C SER A 446 0.58 42.14 20.90
N THR A 447 0.08 43.23 21.47
CA THR A 447 -0.84 43.23 22.64
C THR A 447 -2.22 43.82 22.35
N SER A 448 -2.47 44.33 21.14
CA SER A 448 -3.72 45.00 20.77
C SER A 448 -4.37 44.48 19.48
N GLY A 449 -3.73 43.53 18.81
CA GLY A 449 -4.19 42.93 17.55
C GLY A 449 -3.37 41.68 17.22
N PRO A 450 -3.42 41.15 15.99
CA PRO A 450 -2.62 39.99 15.62
C PRO A 450 -1.14 40.37 15.52
N GLY A 451 -0.24 39.39 15.59
CA GLY A 451 1.18 39.64 15.36
C GLY A 451 1.45 40.08 13.92
N ILE A 452 1.00 39.25 12.97
CA ILE A 452 1.00 39.56 11.54
C ILE A 452 -0.41 39.40 10.98
N VAL A 453 -0.84 40.32 10.12
CA VAL A 453 -2.11 40.21 9.39
C VAL A 453 -1.90 40.31 7.89
N ALA A 454 -2.50 39.39 7.15
CA ALA A 454 -2.61 39.41 5.69
C ALA A 454 -4.09 39.40 5.32
N ARG A 455 -4.62 40.57 4.94
CA ARG A 455 -6.04 40.76 4.66
C ARG A 455 -6.24 41.21 3.22
N THR A 456 -7.06 40.47 2.46
CA THR A 456 -7.46 40.84 1.09
C THR A 456 -6.26 41.06 0.15
N ILE A 457 -5.21 40.25 0.31
CA ILE A 457 -4.01 40.30 -0.56
C ILE A 457 -3.99 39.14 -1.56
N GLY A 458 -3.26 39.32 -2.66
CA GLY A 458 -2.88 38.30 -3.63
C GLY A 458 -1.89 37.32 -3.00
N ASN A 459 -0.60 37.50 -3.28
CA ASN A 459 0.44 36.66 -2.70
C ASN A 459 1.14 37.36 -1.53
N GLY A 460 1.81 36.60 -0.67
CA GLY A 460 2.64 37.15 0.41
C GLY A 460 3.60 36.11 1.00
N THR A 461 4.79 36.55 1.39
CA THR A 461 5.80 35.68 2.01
C THR A 461 6.19 36.18 3.39
N ILE A 462 6.10 35.32 4.40
CA ILE A 462 6.49 35.60 5.78
C ILE A 462 7.56 34.58 6.15
N ARG A 463 8.78 34.98 6.49
CA ARG A 463 9.83 34.00 6.80
C ARG A 463 10.82 34.41 7.88
N ASP A 464 11.30 33.44 8.64
CA ASP A 464 12.36 33.62 9.64
C ASP A 464 11.97 34.63 10.75
N ASN A 465 10.67 34.72 11.09
CA ASN A 465 10.17 35.62 12.14
C ASN A 465 9.88 34.86 13.44
N GLN A 466 10.03 35.55 14.58
CA GLN A 466 9.50 35.13 15.88
C GLN A 466 8.30 36.00 16.20
N VAL A 467 7.11 35.42 16.30
CA VAL A 467 5.84 36.15 16.47
C VAL A 467 5.19 35.72 17.77
N THR A 468 4.78 36.68 18.60
CA THR A 468 3.99 36.46 19.81
C THR A 468 2.81 37.43 19.83
N SER A 469 1.61 36.93 20.08
CA SER A 469 0.40 37.75 20.23
C SER A 469 -0.33 37.42 21.53
N PHE A 470 -0.96 38.43 22.14
CA PHE A 470 -1.75 38.32 23.38
C PHE A 470 -3.22 38.74 23.25
N SER A 471 -3.63 39.34 22.12
CA SER A 471 -4.98 39.90 21.94
C SER A 471 -5.78 39.28 20.80
N GLU A 472 -5.12 38.95 19.68
CA GLU A 472 -5.71 38.17 18.58
C GLU A 472 -4.71 37.11 18.11
N ALA A 473 -4.92 36.48 16.95
CA ALA A 473 -4.07 35.42 16.45
C ALA A 473 -2.59 35.82 16.31
N GLY A 474 -1.65 34.88 16.53
CA GLY A 474 -0.24 35.10 16.19
C GLY A 474 -0.09 35.55 14.73
N VAL A 475 -0.72 34.82 13.81
CA VAL A 475 -0.93 35.23 12.42
C VAL A 475 -2.41 35.15 12.05
N LEU A 476 -2.93 36.21 11.44
CA LEU A 476 -4.30 36.30 10.90
C LEU A 476 -4.24 36.38 9.37
N LEU A 477 -4.83 35.38 8.70
CA LEU A 477 -5.00 35.34 7.25
C LEU A 477 -6.50 35.49 6.95
N GLU A 478 -6.89 36.56 6.28
CA GLU A 478 -8.31 36.87 6.06
C GLU A 478 -8.57 37.27 4.61
N ASN A 479 -9.32 36.42 3.90
CA ASN A 479 -9.63 36.57 2.47
C ASN A 479 -8.41 36.74 1.54
N PRO A 480 -7.28 36.00 1.70
CA PRO A 480 -6.23 36.05 0.70
C PRO A 480 -6.72 35.41 -0.62
N THR A 481 -6.48 36.10 -1.72
CA THR A 481 -6.90 35.68 -3.07
C THR A 481 -5.84 34.83 -3.77
N GLY A 482 -4.55 35.06 -3.46
CA GLY A 482 -3.41 34.29 -3.96
C GLY A 482 -2.77 33.40 -2.89
N ALA A 483 -1.48 33.08 -3.07
CA ALA A 483 -0.75 32.15 -2.22
C ALA A 483 0.00 32.87 -1.08
N ILE A 484 -0.18 32.40 0.15
CA ILE A 484 0.58 32.87 1.31
C ILE A 484 1.58 31.80 1.74
N THR A 485 2.86 32.13 1.78
CA THR A 485 3.94 31.21 2.19
C THR A 485 4.55 31.65 3.51
N LEU A 486 4.58 30.74 4.49
CA LEU A 486 5.24 30.95 5.78
C LEU A 486 6.42 29.97 5.89
N THR A 487 7.65 30.47 6.03
CA THR A 487 8.83 29.59 6.15
C THR A 487 9.65 29.91 7.39
N ASN A 488 9.99 28.90 8.20
CA ASN A 488 10.83 29.05 9.40
C ASN A 488 10.35 30.11 10.39
N ASN A 489 9.04 30.29 10.54
CA ASN A 489 8.49 31.21 11.55
C ASN A 489 8.18 30.47 12.85
N ALA A 490 8.53 31.05 13.99
CA ALA A 490 8.08 30.61 15.30
C ALA A 490 6.90 31.49 15.73
N ILE A 491 5.68 30.99 15.61
CA ILE A 491 4.44 31.76 15.85
C ILE A 491 3.79 31.29 17.15
N ALA A 492 3.58 32.23 18.07
CA ALA A 492 2.99 32.00 19.38
C ALA A 492 1.73 32.86 19.60
N GLY A 493 0.64 32.23 20.05
CA GLY A 493 -0.53 32.91 20.60
C GLY A 493 -0.69 32.58 22.09
N ASN A 494 -0.64 33.58 22.95
CA ASN A 494 -0.78 33.44 24.41
C ASN A 494 -2.13 34.01 24.86
N GLY A 495 -3.04 33.15 25.31
CA GLY A 495 -4.45 33.51 25.55
C GLY A 495 -5.30 33.52 24.28
N VAL A 496 -4.70 33.25 23.11
CA VAL A 496 -5.26 33.44 21.76
C VAL A 496 -4.77 32.35 20.79
N PRO A 497 -5.41 32.18 19.62
CA PRO A 497 -4.95 31.22 18.62
C PRO A 497 -3.54 31.52 18.10
N ALA A 498 -2.79 30.48 17.71
CA ALA A 498 -1.51 30.68 17.00
C ALA A 498 -1.75 31.21 15.58
N LEU A 499 -2.77 30.67 14.91
CA LEU A 499 -3.12 30.97 13.53
C LEU A 499 -4.64 30.99 13.35
N VAL A 500 -5.12 32.00 12.64
CA VAL A 500 -6.51 32.08 12.16
C VAL A 500 -6.49 32.29 10.66
N GLY A 501 -7.08 31.36 9.90
CA GLY A 501 -7.29 31.46 8.47
C GLY A 501 -8.78 31.52 8.14
N ILE A 502 -9.21 32.60 7.48
CA ILE A 502 -10.60 32.82 7.06
C ILE A 502 -10.63 33.03 5.55
N ASN A 503 -11.46 32.25 4.83
CA ASN A 503 -11.63 32.28 3.39
C ASN A 503 -10.29 32.23 2.63
N ILE A 504 -9.48 31.23 2.96
CA ILE A 504 -8.14 31.07 2.40
C ILE A 504 -8.14 30.24 1.12
N ASN A 505 -7.33 30.66 0.15
CA ASN A 505 -7.09 29.90 -1.08
C ASN A 505 -5.93 28.92 -0.87
N ASN A 506 -4.68 29.39 -1.05
CA ASN A 506 -3.48 28.58 -0.86
C ASN A 506 -2.62 29.15 0.26
N VAL A 507 -2.32 28.34 1.27
CA VAL A 507 -1.40 28.68 2.35
C VAL A 507 -0.48 27.48 2.59
N THR A 508 0.82 27.73 2.57
CA THR A 508 1.83 26.71 2.83
C THR A 508 2.74 27.18 3.94
N LEU A 509 2.88 26.37 4.98
CA LEU A 509 3.80 26.61 6.09
C LEU A 509 4.87 25.52 6.10
N THR A 510 6.14 25.93 6.10
CA THR A 510 7.29 25.03 6.08
C THR A 510 8.32 25.38 7.15
N GLY A 511 8.72 24.39 7.95
CA GLY A 511 9.63 24.63 9.09
C GLY A 511 9.02 25.53 10.18
N GLY A 512 9.83 25.92 11.16
CA GLY A 512 9.37 26.75 12.28
C GLY A 512 8.48 26.01 13.29
N SER A 513 7.52 26.72 13.92
CA SER A 513 6.55 26.13 14.86
C SER A 513 5.29 26.98 15.00
N LEU A 514 4.15 26.34 15.28
CA LEU A 514 2.92 27.00 15.74
C LEU A 514 2.64 26.62 17.20
N THR A 515 2.55 27.61 18.08
CA THR A 515 2.29 27.41 19.51
C THR A 515 1.08 28.25 19.96
N SER A 516 0.06 27.62 20.54
CA SER A 516 -1.04 28.33 21.21
C SER A 516 -1.13 27.87 22.66
N THR A 517 -1.12 28.80 23.60
CA THR A 517 -1.15 28.50 25.04
C THR A 517 -2.35 29.21 25.68
N ASP A 518 -3.15 28.47 26.43
CA ASP A 518 -4.31 28.96 27.19
C ASP A 518 -5.31 29.79 26.35
N SER A 519 -5.47 29.47 25.06
CA SER A 519 -6.39 30.19 24.17
C SER A 519 -7.80 30.21 24.74
N ALA A 520 -8.39 31.40 24.88
CA ALA A 520 -9.78 31.55 25.30
C ALA A 520 -10.78 31.01 24.25
N THR A 521 -10.31 30.81 23.02
CA THR A 521 -11.08 30.24 21.91
C THR A 521 -10.35 29.01 21.38
N ASN A 522 -10.13 28.90 20.07
CA ASN A 522 -9.46 27.75 19.46
C ASN A 522 -7.93 27.89 19.51
N GLY A 523 -7.20 26.78 19.43
CA GLY A 523 -5.75 26.82 19.25
C GLY A 523 -5.35 27.25 17.84
N ILE A 524 -6.00 26.65 16.84
CA ILE A 524 -5.90 26.98 15.41
C ILE A 524 -7.32 27.03 14.83
N THR A 525 -7.61 28.06 14.03
CA THR A 525 -8.89 28.18 13.31
C THR A 525 -8.66 28.22 11.81
N LEU A 526 -9.33 27.34 11.08
CA LEU A 526 -9.42 27.33 9.62
C LEU A 526 -10.90 27.35 9.25
N ASN A 527 -11.36 28.44 8.64
CA ASN A 527 -12.74 28.61 8.22
C ASN A 527 -12.80 29.03 6.76
N GLY A 528 -13.29 28.17 5.87
CA GLY A 528 -13.38 28.48 4.44
C GLY A 528 -12.09 28.21 3.68
N VAL A 529 -11.60 26.97 3.65
CA VAL A 529 -10.43 26.59 2.84
C VAL A 529 -10.89 26.12 1.47
N ARG A 530 -10.46 26.82 0.41
CA ARG A 530 -10.87 26.56 -0.99
C ARG A 530 -9.78 25.87 -1.81
N GLY A 531 -8.52 26.23 -1.59
CA GLY A 531 -7.35 25.60 -2.20
C GLY A 531 -6.67 24.68 -1.19
N ILE A 532 -5.36 24.81 -1.03
CA ILE A 532 -4.57 23.97 -0.13
C ILE A 532 -4.13 24.77 1.09
N PHE A 533 -4.41 24.26 2.28
CA PHE A 533 -3.73 24.64 3.53
C PHE A 533 -2.80 23.51 3.94
N ASP A 534 -1.49 23.74 3.89
CA ASP A 534 -0.49 22.71 4.18
C ASP A 534 0.43 23.11 5.34
N LEU A 535 0.42 22.28 6.38
CA LEU A 535 1.26 22.38 7.57
C LEU A 535 2.11 21.10 7.80
N SER A 536 2.34 20.30 6.76
CA SER A 536 2.98 18.99 6.83
C SER A 536 4.42 18.95 7.35
N SER A 537 5.09 20.11 7.48
CA SER A 537 6.47 20.21 7.97
C SER A 537 6.66 21.22 9.11
N THR A 538 5.58 21.67 9.74
CA THR A 538 5.63 22.59 10.88
C THR A 538 4.96 21.95 12.11
N PRO A 539 5.69 21.71 13.22
CA PRO A 539 5.10 21.17 14.44
C PRO A 539 4.08 22.14 15.05
N VAL A 540 3.00 21.57 15.57
CA VAL A 540 1.93 22.27 16.28
C VAL A 540 1.96 21.91 17.75
N THR A 541 1.91 22.92 18.61
CA THR A 541 1.70 22.77 20.05
C THR A 541 0.53 23.64 20.48
N VAL A 542 -0.61 23.03 20.79
CA VAL A 542 -1.74 23.71 21.43
C VAL A 542 -1.84 23.20 22.85
N THR A 543 -1.85 24.10 23.82
CA THR A 543 -1.93 23.78 25.25
C THR A 543 -3.11 24.50 25.87
N ASN A 544 -4.00 23.76 26.53
CA ASN A 544 -5.12 24.27 27.32
C ASN A 544 -6.08 25.22 26.57
N ALA A 545 -6.30 25.05 25.27
CA ALA A 545 -7.33 25.83 24.57
C ALA A 545 -8.71 25.56 25.20
N LYS A 546 -9.51 26.62 25.39
CA LYS A 546 -10.87 26.55 25.97
C LYS A 546 -11.94 26.21 24.94
N GLY A 547 -11.71 26.59 23.68
CA GLY A 547 -12.45 26.13 22.51
C GLY A 547 -11.80 24.89 21.90
N SER A 548 -11.88 24.74 20.57
CA SER A 548 -11.30 23.57 19.90
C SER A 548 -9.78 23.67 19.77
N GLY A 549 -9.08 22.54 19.85
CA GLY A 549 -7.63 22.51 19.64
C GLY A 549 -7.30 22.91 18.21
N LEU A 550 -7.94 22.22 17.26
CA LEU A 550 -8.03 22.59 15.85
C LEU A 550 -9.50 22.66 15.46
N LEU A 551 -9.93 23.82 14.93
CA LEU A 551 -11.21 23.98 14.25
C LEU A 551 -10.96 24.08 12.74
N ALA A 552 -11.50 23.14 11.97
CA ALA A 552 -11.51 23.14 10.51
C ALA A 552 -12.95 23.12 10.00
N THR A 553 -13.46 24.26 9.55
CA THR A 553 -14.86 24.42 9.13
C THR A 553 -14.97 24.97 7.72
N ASN A 554 -16.02 24.57 7.00
CA ASN A 554 -16.29 24.98 5.61
C ASN A 554 -15.12 24.67 4.67
N ILE A 555 -14.65 23.42 4.69
CA ILE A 555 -13.52 22.97 3.88
C ILE A 555 -14.04 22.45 2.54
N SER A 556 -13.62 23.08 1.45
CA SER A 556 -13.92 22.65 0.07
C SER A 556 -12.67 22.21 -0.70
N GLY A 557 -11.50 22.70 -0.29
CA GLY A 557 -10.19 22.26 -0.77
C GLY A 557 -9.55 21.19 0.12
N THR A 558 -8.27 21.36 0.45
CA THR A 558 -7.50 20.38 1.22
C THR A 558 -6.82 21.02 2.43
N VAL A 559 -6.92 20.38 3.59
CA VAL A 559 -6.15 20.71 4.80
C VAL A 559 -5.22 19.55 5.11
N ASN A 560 -3.90 19.80 5.16
CA ASN A 560 -2.90 18.81 5.53
C ASN A 560 -2.18 19.21 6.82
N LEU A 561 -2.23 18.35 7.82
CA LEU A 561 -1.49 18.48 9.07
C LEU A 561 -0.84 17.14 9.41
N THR A 562 0.32 16.87 8.83
CA THR A 562 0.98 15.56 8.86
C THR A 562 2.35 15.61 9.53
N THR A 563 2.40 16.14 10.74
CA THR A 563 3.65 16.35 11.50
C THR A 563 3.69 15.47 12.74
N THR A 564 4.67 14.55 12.78
CA THR A 564 4.86 13.64 13.90
C THR A 564 5.23 14.41 15.18
N GLY A 565 4.52 14.13 16.27
CA GLY A 565 4.82 14.68 17.59
C GLY A 565 4.13 16.01 17.89
N SER A 566 3.25 16.49 17.00
CA SER A 566 2.40 17.66 17.29
C SER A 566 1.44 17.36 18.45
N GLN A 567 1.36 18.27 19.41
CA GLN A 567 0.59 18.11 20.64
C GLN A 567 -0.58 19.08 20.64
N ILE A 568 -1.79 18.57 20.87
CA ILE A 568 -3.00 19.39 20.97
C ILE A 568 -3.71 19.03 22.27
N SER A 569 -3.81 19.99 23.18
CA SER A 569 -4.51 19.84 24.45
C SER A 569 -5.59 20.90 24.61
N THR A 570 -6.79 20.47 24.99
CA THR A 570 -7.94 21.34 25.27
C THR A 570 -8.47 21.12 26.69
N THR A 571 -8.97 22.20 27.28
CA THR A 571 -9.65 22.19 28.59
C THR A 571 -10.97 22.95 28.47
N GLY A 572 -12.07 22.23 28.19
CA GLY A 572 -13.36 22.84 27.87
C GLY A 572 -14.32 21.83 27.24
N ALA A 573 -15.54 22.26 26.92
CA ALA A 573 -16.56 21.38 26.34
C ALA A 573 -16.39 21.11 24.84
N GLU A 574 -15.53 21.88 24.16
CA GLU A 574 -15.28 21.78 22.72
C GLU A 574 -14.27 20.69 22.36
N ALA A 575 -14.25 20.29 21.09
CA ALA A 575 -13.46 19.15 20.64
C ALA A 575 -11.95 19.44 20.54
N GLY A 576 -11.10 18.44 20.82
CA GLY A 576 -9.67 18.50 20.48
C GLY A 576 -9.46 18.76 18.98
N LEU A 577 -10.12 17.95 18.15
CA LEU A 577 -10.23 18.12 16.70
C LEU A 577 -11.71 18.32 16.33
N LYS A 578 -12.04 19.48 15.79
CA LYS A 578 -13.39 19.80 15.30
C LYS A 578 -13.36 20.02 13.80
N VAL A 579 -14.09 19.18 13.06
CA VAL A 579 -14.22 19.29 11.61
C VAL A 579 -15.70 19.45 11.26
N GLU A 580 -16.05 20.49 10.52
CA GLU A 580 -17.44 20.80 10.20
C GLU A 580 -17.59 21.24 8.73
N ASN A 581 -18.68 20.83 8.07
CA ASN A 581 -18.99 21.23 6.69
C ASN A 581 -17.81 21.01 5.73
N SER A 582 -17.22 19.82 5.77
CA SER A 582 -16.06 19.48 4.94
C SER A 582 -16.52 18.69 3.71
N THR A 583 -16.61 19.36 2.57
CA THR A 583 -16.79 18.71 1.26
C THR A 583 -15.45 18.29 0.65
N GLY A 584 -14.38 19.01 1.00
CA GLY A 584 -13.00 18.71 0.68
C GLY A 584 -12.32 17.75 1.68
N ALA A 585 -11.00 17.60 1.55
CA ALA A 585 -10.20 16.65 2.32
C ALA A 585 -9.53 17.30 3.54
N VAL A 586 -9.63 16.64 4.69
CA VAL A 586 -8.88 17.00 5.91
C VAL A 586 -8.00 15.81 6.31
N ASN A 587 -6.69 15.94 6.14
CA ASN A 587 -5.71 14.89 6.38
C ASN A 587 -4.85 15.25 7.60
N LEU A 588 -4.99 14.49 8.67
CA LEU A 588 -4.31 14.67 9.94
C LEU A 588 -3.45 13.44 10.23
N SER A 589 -2.17 13.62 10.57
CA SER A 589 -1.34 12.49 10.98
C SER A 589 -0.25 12.84 11.99
N GLY A 590 0.11 11.87 12.84
CA GLY A 590 1.21 12.02 13.78
C GLY A 590 0.87 12.87 15.01
N LEU A 591 -0.42 13.07 15.30
CA LEU A 591 -0.88 13.96 16.35
C LEU A 591 -1.01 13.25 17.70
N VAL A 592 -0.73 13.96 18.79
CA VAL A 592 -1.12 13.57 20.16
C VAL A 592 -2.18 14.57 20.62
N VAL A 593 -3.44 14.14 20.66
CA VAL A 593 -4.58 14.98 21.01
C VAL A 593 -5.15 14.54 22.35
N THR A 594 -5.25 15.47 23.30
CA THR A 594 -5.82 15.25 24.63
C THR A 594 -6.91 16.29 24.89
N SER A 595 -8.16 15.85 25.00
CA SER A 595 -9.29 16.71 25.33
C SER A 595 -9.82 16.40 26.71
N THR A 596 -9.88 17.42 27.59
CA THR A 596 -10.50 17.30 28.92
C THR A 596 -11.76 18.17 28.97
N GLY A 597 -12.90 17.56 29.25
CA GLY A 597 -14.20 18.24 29.26
C GLY A 597 -15.00 18.12 27.95
N GLY A 598 -14.35 17.80 26.83
CA GLY A 598 -14.97 17.70 25.51
C GLY A 598 -14.56 16.44 24.72
N PRO A 599 -15.13 16.23 23.53
CA PRO A 599 -14.72 15.13 22.65
C PRO A 599 -13.27 15.31 22.21
N VAL A 600 -12.59 14.21 21.89
CA VAL A 600 -11.30 14.30 21.20
C VAL A 600 -11.48 14.57 19.70
N LEU A 601 -12.56 14.05 19.13
CA LEU A 601 -12.93 14.23 17.74
C LEU A 601 -14.44 14.53 17.63
N GLN A 602 -14.76 15.64 16.96
CA GLN A 602 -16.12 15.98 16.54
C GLN A 602 -16.12 16.25 15.03
N GLY A 603 -16.83 15.43 14.27
CA GLY A 603 -17.02 15.58 12.83
C GLY A 603 -18.49 15.79 12.48
N THR A 604 -18.84 16.90 11.82
CA THR A 604 -20.21 17.17 11.36
C THR A 604 -20.25 17.49 9.87
N MET A 605 -21.13 16.84 9.10
CA MET A 605 -21.24 17.04 7.64
C MET A 605 -19.90 16.85 6.92
N ILE A 606 -19.39 15.62 6.96
CA ILE A 606 -18.05 15.24 6.50
C ILE A 606 -18.12 14.41 5.21
N ASN A 607 -17.32 14.81 4.23
CA ASN A 607 -17.09 14.05 3.00
C ASN A 607 -15.73 13.34 2.98
N ASN A 608 -14.66 13.94 3.51
CA ASN A 608 -13.36 13.27 3.57
C ASN A 608 -12.53 13.75 4.76
N LEU A 609 -12.35 12.88 5.76
CA LEU A 609 -11.49 13.10 6.92
C LEU A 609 -10.63 11.88 7.16
N ALA A 610 -9.31 12.05 7.14
CA ALA A 610 -8.35 11.02 7.48
C ALA A 610 -7.54 11.43 8.71
N ILE A 611 -7.50 10.57 9.72
CA ILE A 611 -6.67 10.69 10.93
C ILE A 611 -5.82 9.43 11.03
N THR A 612 -4.50 9.56 10.89
CA THR A 612 -3.60 8.40 10.85
C THR A 612 -2.45 8.54 11.83
N ASN A 613 -1.89 7.44 12.32
CA ASN A 613 -0.67 7.44 13.15
C ASN A 613 -0.75 8.40 14.36
N SER A 614 -1.94 8.52 14.98
CA SER A 614 -2.21 9.54 16.00
C SER A 614 -2.68 8.91 17.32
N THR A 615 -2.59 9.65 18.42
CA THR A 615 -3.16 9.28 19.72
C THR A 615 -4.29 10.24 20.05
N LEU A 616 -5.49 9.72 20.27
CA LEU A 616 -6.70 10.48 20.55
C LEU A 616 -7.21 10.14 21.95
N THR A 617 -7.08 11.08 22.89
CA THR A 617 -7.53 10.94 24.28
C THR A 617 -8.66 11.92 24.61
N SER A 618 -9.78 11.43 25.14
CA SER A 618 -10.87 12.23 25.69
C SER A 618 -11.15 11.82 27.14
N THR A 619 -11.17 12.78 28.06
CA THR A 619 -11.48 12.55 29.48
C THR A 619 -12.59 13.47 29.93
N ASN A 620 -13.61 12.91 30.59
CA ASN A 620 -14.73 13.68 31.15
C ASN A 620 -15.45 14.55 30.10
N SER A 621 -15.62 14.06 28.86
CA SER A 621 -16.36 14.80 27.82
C SER A 621 -17.78 15.13 28.30
N ALA A 622 -18.22 16.37 28.14
CA ALA A 622 -19.60 16.78 28.39
C ALA A 622 -20.60 16.20 27.37
N THR A 623 -20.09 15.62 26.27
CA THR A 623 -20.87 14.94 25.24
C THR A 623 -20.29 13.53 25.03
N SER A 624 -20.23 13.06 23.79
CA SER A 624 -19.57 11.80 23.47
C SER A 624 -18.04 11.96 23.45
N GLY A 625 -17.28 10.87 23.59
CA GLY A 625 -15.82 10.93 23.48
C GLY A 625 -15.34 11.18 22.05
N ILE A 626 -15.98 10.49 21.09
CA ILE A 626 -15.91 10.76 19.66
C ILE A 626 -17.33 10.92 19.14
N SER A 627 -17.59 11.96 18.35
CA SER A 627 -18.89 12.22 17.73
C SER A 627 -18.74 12.44 16.22
N LEU A 628 -19.46 11.65 15.42
CA LEU A 628 -19.51 11.75 13.97
C LEU A 628 -20.98 11.86 13.54
N ASN A 629 -21.36 12.95 12.90
CA ASN A 629 -22.74 13.23 12.50
C ASN A 629 -22.79 13.70 11.05
N GLY A 630 -23.50 12.98 10.17
CA GLY A 630 -23.63 13.38 8.77
C GLY A 630 -22.37 13.07 7.98
N VAL A 631 -21.98 11.81 7.89
CA VAL A 631 -20.85 11.38 7.06
C VAL A 631 -21.37 10.92 5.71
N ASN A 632 -21.08 11.69 4.66
CA ASN A 632 -21.55 11.43 3.30
C ASN A 632 -20.49 10.79 2.40
N GLY A 633 -19.20 11.02 2.72
CA GLY A 633 -18.08 10.31 2.09
C GLY A 633 -17.37 9.46 3.13
N THR A 634 -16.08 9.65 3.36
CA THR A 634 -15.29 8.78 4.24
C THR A 634 -14.73 9.50 5.46
N VAL A 635 -14.83 8.86 6.62
CA VAL A 635 -14.03 9.18 7.82
C VAL A 635 -13.15 7.98 8.15
N ASP A 636 -11.84 8.14 8.06
CA ASP A 636 -10.84 7.12 8.36
C ASP A 636 -10.02 7.52 9.59
N VAL A 637 -10.14 6.76 10.68
CA VAL A 637 -9.24 6.82 11.83
C VAL A 637 -8.47 5.52 11.89
N THR A 638 -7.23 5.50 11.38
CA THR A 638 -6.45 4.27 11.19
C THR A 638 -5.09 4.36 11.85
N ASN A 639 -4.56 3.21 12.29
CA ASN A 639 -3.29 3.11 13.03
C ASN A 639 -3.16 4.15 14.16
N SER A 640 -4.27 4.41 14.84
CA SER A 640 -4.35 5.46 15.86
C SER A 640 -4.78 4.86 17.20
N GLY A 641 -4.16 5.30 18.29
CA GLY A 641 -4.54 4.92 19.65
C GLY A 641 -5.74 5.74 20.11
N ILE A 642 -6.76 5.09 20.66
CA ILE A 642 -7.95 5.77 21.19
C ILE A 642 -8.05 5.50 22.69
N ALA A 643 -8.26 6.54 23.49
CA ALA A 643 -8.46 6.46 24.93
C ALA A 643 -9.60 7.40 25.35
N ILE A 644 -10.79 6.86 25.57
CA ILE A 644 -11.97 7.62 25.98
C ILE A 644 -12.34 7.19 27.39
N THR A 645 -12.44 8.15 28.32
CA THR A 645 -12.79 7.88 29.72
C THR A 645 -13.87 8.82 30.20
N ASN A 646 -14.93 8.24 30.76
CA ASN A 646 -16.02 8.94 31.44
C ASN A 646 -16.70 10.06 30.61
N PRO A 647 -17.07 9.84 29.33
CA PRO A 647 -17.94 10.79 28.65
C PRO A 647 -19.32 10.83 29.32
N ALA A 648 -19.97 11.99 29.32
CA ALA A 648 -21.31 12.18 29.86
C ALA A 648 -22.40 11.59 28.94
N GLN A 649 -22.07 11.37 27.66
CA GLN A 649 -22.89 10.63 26.70
C GLN A 649 -22.19 9.32 26.29
N ASN A 650 -22.09 9.04 24.99
CA ASN A 650 -21.56 7.79 24.47
C ASN A 650 -20.03 7.80 24.39
N GLY A 651 -19.41 6.63 24.35
CA GLY A 651 -17.99 6.51 24.06
C GLY A 651 -17.69 6.98 22.64
N LEU A 652 -18.26 6.28 21.68
CA LEU A 652 -18.32 6.65 20.26
C LEU A 652 -19.78 6.81 19.84
N PHE A 653 -20.12 7.93 19.21
CA PHE A 653 -21.43 8.12 18.58
C PHE A 653 -21.27 8.43 17.09
N ALA A 654 -21.74 7.52 16.24
CA ALA A 654 -21.81 7.68 14.80
C ALA A 654 -23.28 7.76 14.37
N THR A 655 -23.70 8.88 13.79
CA THR A 655 -25.09 9.10 13.38
C THR A 655 -25.20 9.73 11.99
N ASN A 656 -26.29 9.43 11.28
CA ASN A 656 -26.56 9.92 9.93
C ASN A 656 -25.41 9.60 8.97
N ILE A 657 -25.05 8.33 8.89
CA ILE A 657 -23.94 7.85 8.05
C ILE A 657 -24.53 7.36 6.73
N SER A 658 -24.21 8.05 5.63
CA SER A 658 -24.56 7.60 4.27
C SER A 658 -23.35 7.12 3.47
N GLY A 659 -22.14 7.56 3.85
CA GLY A 659 -20.87 7.08 3.31
C GLY A 659 -20.23 5.98 4.16
N GLN A 660 -18.99 6.17 4.60
CA GLN A 660 -18.21 5.17 5.32
C GLN A 660 -17.47 5.77 6.53
N VAL A 661 -17.49 5.06 7.65
CA VAL A 661 -16.71 5.36 8.84
C VAL A 661 -15.83 4.15 9.16
N ASN A 662 -14.52 4.31 9.10
CA ASN A 662 -13.55 3.28 9.47
C ASN A 662 -12.77 3.76 10.71
N LEU A 663 -13.02 3.17 11.88
CA LEU A 663 -12.16 3.31 13.06
C LEU A 663 -11.38 2.02 13.28
N THR A 664 -10.22 1.93 12.62
CA THR A 664 -9.27 0.82 12.76
C THR A 664 -8.18 1.22 13.76
N ALA A 665 -8.54 1.15 15.05
CA ALA A 665 -7.69 1.58 16.13
C ALA A 665 -6.52 0.60 16.37
N ILE A 666 -5.45 1.07 17.02
CA ILE A 666 -4.40 0.20 17.53
C ILE A 666 -5.02 -0.75 18.56
N SER A 667 -4.71 -2.05 18.44
CA SER A 667 -5.22 -3.08 19.35
C SER A 667 -5.01 -2.70 20.82
N GLY A 668 -6.08 -2.72 21.61
CA GLY A 668 -6.07 -2.35 23.02
C GLY A 668 -6.51 -0.91 23.29
N SER A 669 -6.92 -0.16 22.26
CA SER A 669 -7.50 1.18 22.41
C SER A 669 -8.77 1.14 23.26
N GLN A 670 -8.86 2.01 24.26
CA GLN A 670 -9.86 1.90 25.33
C GLN A 670 -11.00 2.90 25.17
N ILE A 671 -12.23 2.42 25.40
CA ILE A 671 -13.43 3.26 25.53
C ILE A 671 -14.15 2.85 26.80
N ASN A 672 -14.08 3.69 27.83
CA ASN A 672 -14.67 3.45 29.13
C ASN A 672 -15.80 4.45 29.40
N THR A 673 -17.03 3.97 29.45
CA THR A 673 -18.24 4.78 29.71
C THR A 673 -18.86 4.42 31.06
N THR A 674 -19.44 5.42 31.73
CA THR A 674 -20.21 5.22 32.97
C THR A 674 -21.59 5.87 32.82
N GLY A 675 -22.59 5.34 33.51
CA GLY A 675 -23.98 5.79 33.37
C GLY A 675 -24.75 5.01 32.30
N ALA A 676 -25.94 5.47 31.94
CA ALA A 676 -26.89 4.73 31.10
C ALA A 676 -26.58 4.72 29.60
N GLU A 677 -25.58 5.48 29.17
CA GLU A 677 -25.24 5.72 27.77
C GLU A 677 -24.33 4.62 27.19
N ALA A 678 -24.28 4.52 25.86
CA ALA A 678 -23.62 3.41 25.21
C ALA A 678 -22.09 3.58 25.12
N GLY A 679 -21.36 2.47 25.21
CA GLY A 679 -19.95 2.45 24.79
C GLY A 679 -19.80 2.82 23.31
N LEU A 680 -20.53 2.11 22.46
CA LEU A 680 -20.64 2.35 21.02
C LEU A 680 -22.11 2.58 20.64
N LYS A 681 -22.41 3.73 20.03
CA LYS A 681 -23.73 4.05 19.49
C LYS A 681 -23.66 4.31 17.99
N VAL A 682 -24.47 3.58 17.23
CA VAL A 682 -24.63 3.76 15.78
C VAL A 682 -26.10 3.97 15.46
N GLU A 683 -26.42 5.09 14.82
CA GLU A 683 -27.81 5.49 14.54
C GLU A 683 -27.99 6.00 13.11
N ASN A 684 -29.07 5.63 12.43
CA ASN A 684 -29.41 6.11 11.09
C ASN A 684 -28.23 5.96 10.10
N SER A 685 -27.68 4.75 10.02
CA SER A 685 -26.55 4.42 9.15
C SER A 685 -27.04 3.67 7.92
N THR A 686 -27.16 4.34 6.78
CA THR A 686 -27.35 3.70 5.47
C THR A 686 -26.03 3.26 4.84
N GLY A 687 -24.95 3.95 5.22
CA GLY A 687 -23.56 3.62 4.92
C GLY A 687 -22.95 2.57 5.85
N ALA A 688 -21.64 2.35 5.73
CA ALA A 688 -20.89 1.36 6.49
C ALA A 688 -20.13 1.98 7.68
N VAL A 689 -20.25 1.36 8.85
CA VAL A 689 -19.45 1.67 10.04
C VAL A 689 -18.59 0.47 10.41
N ASN A 690 -17.28 0.59 10.27
CA ASN A 690 -16.31 -0.48 10.52
C ASN A 690 -15.42 -0.10 11.71
N LEU A 691 -15.47 -0.90 12.78
CA LEU A 691 -14.76 -0.66 14.03
C LEU A 691 -13.83 -1.85 14.33
N SER A 692 -12.60 -1.60 14.75
CA SER A 692 -11.71 -2.68 15.19
C SER A 692 -10.62 -2.24 16.16
N GLY A 693 -10.08 -3.20 16.92
CA GLY A 693 -8.96 -2.98 17.84
C GLY A 693 -9.36 -2.33 19.18
N LEU A 694 -10.66 -2.27 19.46
CA LEU A 694 -11.21 -1.56 20.62
C LEU A 694 -11.40 -2.47 21.83
N VAL A 695 -11.17 -1.93 23.03
CA VAL A 695 -11.58 -2.50 24.31
C VAL A 695 -12.62 -1.54 24.89
N VAL A 696 -13.89 -1.89 24.75
CA VAL A 696 -15.02 -1.08 25.18
C VAL A 696 -15.58 -1.64 26.47
N THR A 697 -15.61 -0.82 27.52
CA THR A 697 -16.22 -1.15 28.81
C THR A 697 -17.28 -0.11 29.15
N SER A 698 -18.54 -0.52 29.17
CA SER A 698 -19.66 0.32 29.62
C SER A 698 -20.17 -0.15 30.97
N THR A 699 -20.21 0.75 31.96
CA THR A 699 -20.76 0.47 33.29
C THR A 699 -22.03 1.28 33.51
N GLY A 700 -23.18 0.63 33.63
CA GLY A 700 -24.49 1.27 33.73
C GLY A 700 -25.28 1.33 32.41
N GLY A 701 -24.63 1.15 31.26
CA GLY A 701 -25.24 1.26 29.94
C GLY A 701 -24.85 0.12 29.00
N PRO A 702 -25.44 0.07 27.78
CA PRO A 702 -25.09 -0.93 26.78
C PRO A 702 -23.64 -0.74 26.32
N VAL A 703 -22.96 -1.83 25.94
CA VAL A 703 -21.67 -1.72 25.25
C VAL A 703 -21.86 -1.37 23.78
N LEU A 704 -22.96 -1.84 23.18
CA LEU A 704 -23.34 -1.56 21.81
C LEU A 704 -24.83 -1.24 21.73
N GLN A 705 -25.15 -0.07 21.17
CA GLN A 705 -26.51 0.33 20.81
C GLN A 705 -26.57 0.70 19.33
N GLY A 706 -27.42 -0.02 18.58
CA GLY A 706 -27.62 0.15 17.16
C GLY A 706 -29.07 0.45 16.82
N THR A 707 -29.35 1.49 16.03
CA THR A 707 -30.71 1.81 15.57
C THR A 707 -30.71 2.25 14.12
N THR A 708 -31.54 1.63 13.28
CA THR A 708 -31.60 1.89 11.83
C THR A 708 -30.23 1.71 11.18
N ILE A 709 -29.76 0.46 11.11
CA ILE A 709 -28.43 0.10 10.61
C ILE A 709 -28.56 -0.67 9.30
N ASN A 710 -27.87 -0.18 8.28
CA ASN A 710 -27.60 -0.95 7.07
C ASN A 710 -26.34 -1.80 7.25
N ASN A 711 -25.17 -1.22 7.51
CA ASN A 711 -23.93 -1.98 7.67
C ASN A 711 -23.12 -1.55 8.90
N LEU A 712 -22.84 -2.48 9.81
CA LEU A 712 -21.96 -2.30 10.97
C LEU A 712 -21.07 -3.53 11.14
N ALA A 713 -19.75 -3.34 11.10
CA ALA A 713 -18.78 -4.39 11.40
C ALA A 713 -17.96 -4.01 12.63
N ILE A 714 -17.84 -4.94 13.59
CA ILE A 714 -16.97 -4.84 14.75
C ILE A 714 -16.06 -6.07 14.76
N ALA A 715 -14.76 -5.86 14.59
CA ALA A 715 -13.78 -6.94 14.50
C ALA A 715 -12.65 -6.79 15.53
N ASN A 716 -12.05 -7.90 15.96
CA ASN A 716 -10.83 -7.89 16.80
C ASN A 716 -10.94 -6.96 18.02
N SER A 717 -12.08 -6.99 18.72
CA SER A 717 -12.41 -6.06 19.80
C SER A 717 -12.92 -6.81 21.04
N THR A 718 -12.95 -6.13 22.18
CA THR A 718 -13.57 -6.63 23.41
C THR A 718 -14.72 -5.71 23.79
N LEU A 719 -15.92 -6.26 23.96
CA LEU A 719 -17.14 -5.55 24.29
C LEU A 719 -17.62 -6.00 25.67
N THR A 720 -17.50 -5.14 26.67
CA THR A 720 -17.97 -5.39 28.04
C THR A 720 -19.09 -4.44 28.44
N SER A 721 -20.24 -4.97 28.87
CA SER A 721 -21.32 -4.21 29.51
C SER A 721 -21.57 -4.76 30.92
N ASN A 722 -21.46 -3.91 31.93
CA ASN A 722 -21.69 -4.25 33.32
C ASN A 722 -22.85 -3.44 33.88
N ASN A 723 -23.84 -4.11 34.46
CA ASN A 723 -24.99 -3.50 35.13
C ASN A 723 -25.75 -2.49 34.24
N SER A 724 -25.95 -2.81 32.95
CA SER A 724 -26.70 -1.94 32.03
C SER A 724 -28.10 -1.66 32.56
N ALA A 725 -28.53 -0.39 32.58
CA ALA A 725 -29.89 -0.02 32.91
C ALA A 725 -30.92 -0.44 31.84
N THR A 726 -30.43 -0.84 30.66
CA THR A 726 -31.23 -1.40 29.56
C THR A 726 -30.66 -2.78 29.19
N SER A 727 -30.61 -3.12 27.91
CA SER A 727 -29.93 -4.32 27.45
C SER A 727 -28.40 -4.13 27.45
N GLY A 728 -27.63 -5.22 27.51
CA GLY A 728 -26.17 -5.15 27.38
C GLY A 728 -25.73 -4.83 25.94
N ILE A 729 -26.42 -5.43 24.98
CA ILE A 729 -26.35 -5.10 23.55
C ILE A 729 -27.79 -4.91 23.04
N SER A 730 -28.02 -3.84 22.28
CA SER A 730 -29.33 -3.53 21.69
C SER A 730 -29.20 -3.20 20.21
N LEU A 731 -29.91 -3.92 19.36
CA LEU A 731 -29.98 -3.71 17.91
C LEU A 731 -31.44 -3.59 17.48
N ASN A 732 -31.81 -2.48 16.86
CA ASN A 732 -33.16 -2.23 16.37
C ASN A 732 -33.15 -1.72 14.93
N GLY A 733 -33.82 -2.43 14.01
CA GLY A 733 -33.94 -2.00 12.62
C GLY A 733 -32.65 -2.23 11.84
N VAL A 734 -32.29 -3.49 11.62
CA VAL A 734 -31.15 -3.86 10.77
C VAL A 734 -31.67 -4.27 9.39
N SER A 735 -31.28 -3.53 8.35
CA SER A 735 -31.67 -3.79 6.96
C SER A 735 -30.60 -4.48 6.12
N GLY A 736 -29.32 -4.28 6.45
CA GLY A 736 -28.18 -4.95 5.82
C GLY A 736 -27.52 -5.91 6.81
N THR A 737 -26.24 -5.72 7.12
CA THR A 737 -25.49 -6.64 8.00
C THR A 737 -24.95 -5.95 9.25
N VAL A 738 -25.13 -6.59 10.41
CA VAL A 738 -24.34 -6.33 11.63
C VAL A 738 -23.46 -7.54 11.91
N ASP A 739 -22.14 -7.37 11.82
CA ASP A 739 -21.15 -8.41 12.05
C ASP A 739 -20.29 -8.08 13.27
N VAL A 740 -20.34 -8.92 14.31
CA VAL A 740 -19.41 -8.89 15.44
C VAL A 740 -18.55 -10.15 15.37
N THR A 741 -17.31 -10.01 14.91
CA THR A 741 -16.43 -11.15 14.60
C THR A 741 -15.09 -11.05 15.34
N ASN A 742 -14.49 -12.19 15.66
CA ASN A 742 -13.20 -12.28 16.37
C ASN A 742 -13.15 -11.38 17.61
N SER A 743 -14.29 -11.21 18.29
CA SER A 743 -14.45 -10.24 19.38
C SER A 743 -14.89 -10.92 20.67
N GLY A 744 -14.31 -10.52 21.80
CA GLY A 744 -14.74 -10.96 23.12
C GLY A 744 -15.99 -10.20 23.56
N ILE A 745 -17.00 -10.89 24.08
CA ILE A 745 -18.24 -10.27 24.55
C ILE A 745 -18.48 -10.66 26.00
N THR A 746 -18.62 -9.69 26.89
CA THR A 746 -18.90 -9.91 28.31
C THR A 746 -20.06 -9.02 28.73
N ILE A 747 -21.22 -9.60 28.94
CA ILE A 747 -22.40 -8.89 29.44
C ILE A 747 -22.74 -9.42 30.82
N THR A 748 -22.83 -8.54 31.82
CA THR A 748 -23.16 -8.94 33.20
C THR A 748 -24.26 -8.06 33.78
N ASN A 749 -25.27 -8.71 34.37
CA ASN A 749 -26.37 -8.09 35.12
C ASN A 749 -27.08 -6.90 34.42
N PRO A 750 -27.42 -6.97 33.12
CA PRO A 750 -28.31 -5.97 32.54
C PRO A 750 -29.68 -6.02 33.26
N VAL A 751 -30.32 -4.86 33.41
CA VAL A 751 -31.68 -4.74 33.96
C VAL A 751 -32.71 -5.30 32.99
N GLN A 752 -32.46 -5.16 31.68
CA GLN A 752 -33.27 -5.78 30.63
C GLN A 752 -32.59 -7.05 30.10
N ASN A 753 -32.33 -7.12 28.79
CA ASN A 753 -31.84 -8.33 28.14
C ASN A 753 -30.31 -8.34 28.03
N GLY A 754 -29.69 -9.51 27.92
CA GLY A 754 -28.27 -9.59 27.58
C GLY A 754 -27.99 -9.03 26.18
N LEU A 755 -28.62 -9.66 25.19
CA LEU A 755 -28.68 -9.25 23.79
C LEU A 755 -30.15 -9.08 23.40
N PHE A 756 -30.51 -7.89 22.92
CA PHE A 756 -31.81 -7.63 22.31
C PHE A 756 -31.64 -7.26 20.84
N ALA A 757 -32.24 -8.04 19.94
CA ALA A 757 -32.25 -7.79 18.51
C ALA A 757 -33.68 -7.80 17.97
N THR A 758 -34.13 -6.67 17.44
CA THR A 758 -35.49 -6.49 16.95
C THR A 758 -35.54 -5.79 15.60
N ASN A 759 -36.59 -6.08 14.82
CA ASN A 759 -36.79 -5.53 13.48
C ASN A 759 -35.60 -5.83 12.55
N ILE A 760 -35.11 -7.07 12.59
CA ILE A 760 -33.98 -7.51 11.77
C ILE A 760 -34.52 -8.05 10.45
N SER A 761 -34.43 -7.26 9.38
CA SER A 761 -34.77 -7.68 8.01
C SER A 761 -33.55 -8.15 7.22
N GLY A 762 -32.36 -7.70 7.61
CA GLY A 762 -31.07 -8.14 7.08
C GLY A 762 -30.47 -9.30 7.89
N THR A 763 -29.18 -9.22 8.22
CA THR A 763 -28.44 -10.28 8.93
C THR A 763 -27.71 -9.73 10.14
N VAL A 764 -27.74 -10.47 11.24
CA VAL A 764 -26.97 -10.20 12.46
C VAL A 764 -26.10 -11.41 12.77
N ASN A 765 -24.78 -11.26 12.73
CA ASN A 765 -23.83 -12.31 13.06
C ASN A 765 -23.02 -11.94 14.30
N PHE A 766 -23.02 -12.83 15.28
CA PHE A 766 -22.14 -12.78 16.44
C PHE A 766 -21.28 -14.04 16.44
N THR A 767 -20.01 -13.89 16.05
CA THR A 767 -18.98 -14.93 16.12
C THR A 767 -17.99 -14.53 17.21
N ALA A 768 -18.34 -14.88 18.44
CA ALA A 768 -17.64 -14.45 19.63
C ALA A 768 -16.40 -15.32 19.91
N ASN A 769 -15.37 -14.71 20.50
CA ASN A 769 -14.16 -15.42 20.94
C ASN A 769 -14.47 -16.35 22.12
N SER A 770 -13.62 -17.36 22.31
CA SER A 770 -13.69 -18.21 23.51
C SER A 770 -13.64 -17.38 24.79
N GLY A 771 -14.46 -17.76 25.77
CA GLY A 771 -14.63 -16.99 27.01
C GLY A 771 -15.67 -15.87 26.95
N SER A 772 -16.29 -15.62 25.80
CA SER A 772 -17.40 -14.67 25.71
C SER A 772 -18.62 -15.16 26.49
N GLN A 773 -19.21 -14.28 27.29
CA GLN A 773 -20.27 -14.60 28.24
C GLN A 773 -21.39 -13.57 28.24
N ILE A 774 -22.62 -14.06 28.41
CA ILE A 774 -23.80 -13.26 28.71
C ILE A 774 -24.40 -13.81 30.00
N THR A 775 -24.32 -13.06 31.09
CA THR A 775 -24.89 -13.42 32.39
C THR A 775 -26.01 -12.45 32.75
N THR A 776 -27.24 -12.96 32.86
CA THR A 776 -28.41 -12.18 33.26
C THR A 776 -29.05 -12.73 34.53
N THR A 777 -29.54 -11.82 35.38
CA THR A 777 -30.34 -12.15 36.57
C THR A 777 -31.62 -11.34 36.52
N GLY A 778 -32.74 -11.90 36.98
CA GLY A 778 -34.05 -11.24 36.91
C GLY A 778 -35.01 -11.96 35.97
N THR A 779 -36.03 -11.27 35.46
CA THR A 779 -37.13 -11.90 34.70
C THR A 779 -36.99 -11.80 33.19
N GLU A 780 -36.11 -10.93 32.71
CA GLU A 780 -35.87 -10.67 31.29
C GLU A 780 -34.96 -11.75 30.67
N ALA A 781 -34.96 -11.86 29.35
CA ALA A 781 -34.23 -12.92 28.66
C ALA A 781 -32.74 -12.58 28.49
N SER A 782 -31.86 -13.59 28.52
CA SER A 782 -30.45 -13.36 28.15
C SER A 782 -30.32 -12.99 26.68
N ILE A 783 -31.06 -13.67 25.80
CA ILE A 783 -31.16 -13.34 24.38
C ILE A 783 -32.64 -13.16 24.03
N LYS A 784 -32.98 -11.97 23.53
CA LYS A 784 -34.33 -11.64 23.06
C LYS A 784 -34.30 -11.26 21.58
N LEU A 785 -35.06 -11.98 20.78
CA LEU A 785 -35.20 -11.81 19.34
C LEU A 785 -36.67 -11.51 19.04
N ASP A 786 -36.98 -10.35 18.49
CA ASP A 786 -38.38 -9.92 18.29
C ASP A 786 -38.62 -9.27 16.94
N ASN A 787 -39.51 -9.85 16.13
CA ASN A 787 -39.82 -9.42 14.77
C ASN A 787 -38.56 -9.41 13.87
N ASN A 788 -38.03 -10.60 13.60
CA ASN A 788 -36.79 -10.79 12.85
C ASN A 788 -37.05 -11.56 11.55
N PRO A 789 -37.60 -10.92 10.50
CA PRO A 789 -37.83 -11.54 9.19
C PRO A 789 -36.54 -11.86 8.41
N GLY A 790 -35.39 -11.41 8.88
CA GLY A 790 -34.05 -11.71 8.36
C GLY A 790 -33.37 -12.90 9.05
N SER A 791 -32.05 -12.82 9.23
CA SER A 791 -31.23 -13.87 9.85
C SER A 791 -30.49 -13.39 11.09
N VAL A 792 -30.48 -14.22 12.15
CA VAL A 792 -29.67 -14.02 13.35
C VAL A 792 -28.82 -15.26 13.61
N ASN A 793 -27.49 -15.11 13.55
CA ASN A 793 -26.54 -16.21 13.74
C ASN A 793 -25.64 -15.91 14.96
N LEU A 794 -25.71 -16.75 15.97
CA LEU A 794 -25.00 -16.59 17.24
C LEU A 794 -24.08 -17.79 17.47
N SER A 795 -22.80 -17.52 17.78
CA SER A 795 -21.82 -18.56 18.03
C SER A 795 -20.72 -18.15 18.99
N GLY A 796 -20.18 -19.12 19.73
CA GLY A 796 -19.07 -18.91 20.66
C GLY A 796 -19.47 -18.27 22.00
N LEU A 797 -20.76 -18.29 22.36
CA LEU A 797 -21.27 -17.63 23.57
C LEU A 797 -21.52 -18.62 24.71
N ALA A 798 -21.11 -18.25 25.93
CA ALA A 798 -21.59 -18.86 27.18
C ALA A 798 -22.72 -18.01 27.77
N VAL A 799 -23.96 -18.47 27.59
CA VAL A 799 -25.16 -17.74 28.03
C VAL A 799 -25.66 -18.35 29.33
N THR A 800 -25.76 -17.54 30.39
CA THR A 800 -26.25 -17.95 31.70
C THR A 800 -27.39 -17.03 32.14
N SER A 801 -28.58 -17.59 32.34
CA SER A 801 -29.76 -16.90 32.85
C SER A 801 -30.19 -17.46 34.22
N THR A 802 -30.45 -16.57 35.17
CA THR A 802 -31.08 -16.92 36.45
C THR A 802 -32.36 -16.10 36.65
N GLY A 803 -33.51 -16.77 36.71
CA GLY A 803 -34.83 -16.16 36.85
C GLY A 803 -35.59 -15.97 35.52
N GLY A 804 -34.88 -15.65 34.45
CA GLY A 804 -35.43 -15.33 33.13
C GLY A 804 -35.18 -16.43 32.10
N LEU A 805 -35.65 -16.19 30.87
CA LEU A 805 -35.37 -17.10 29.75
C LEU A 805 -33.89 -17.01 29.34
N VAL A 806 -33.32 -18.10 28.85
CA VAL A 806 -32.03 -18.06 28.15
C VAL A 806 -32.22 -17.46 26.76
N LEU A 807 -33.31 -17.84 26.10
CA LEU A 807 -33.66 -17.38 24.75
C LEU A 807 -35.18 -17.17 24.65
N GLN A 808 -35.57 -15.98 24.21
CA GLN A 808 -36.93 -15.64 23.81
C GLN A 808 -36.92 -15.20 22.35
N GLY A 809 -37.75 -15.83 21.52
CA GLY A 809 -37.87 -15.54 20.10
C GLY A 809 -39.32 -15.37 19.66
N THR A 810 -39.64 -14.28 18.96
CA THR A 810 -40.97 -14.01 18.39
C THR A 810 -40.85 -13.55 16.94
N ALA A 811 -41.65 -14.14 16.04
CA ALA A 811 -41.69 -13.83 14.61
C ALA A 811 -40.28 -13.87 13.97
N ILE A 812 -39.65 -15.05 14.03
CA ILE A 812 -38.30 -15.30 13.51
C ILE A 812 -38.39 -15.93 12.12
N ASN A 813 -37.58 -15.47 11.17
CA ASN A 813 -37.39 -16.19 9.92
C ASN A 813 -36.22 -17.18 10.03
N ASN A 814 -34.99 -16.69 10.23
CA ASN A 814 -33.82 -17.56 10.35
C ASN A 814 -33.04 -17.32 11.65
N LEU A 815 -32.82 -18.38 12.43
CA LEU A 815 -32.01 -18.38 13.65
C LEU A 815 -31.03 -19.55 13.63
N VAL A 816 -29.75 -19.26 13.91
CA VAL A 816 -28.74 -20.27 14.20
C VAL A 816 -28.06 -19.94 15.53
N ILE A 817 -28.08 -20.89 16.46
CA ILE A 817 -27.24 -20.88 17.66
C ILE A 817 -26.37 -22.12 17.61
N ALA A 818 -25.07 -21.93 17.44
CA ALA A 818 -24.09 -23.02 17.34
C ALA A 818 -22.87 -22.73 18.23
N ASN A 819 -22.10 -23.76 18.58
CA ASN A 819 -20.86 -23.62 19.36
C ASN A 819 -21.05 -22.77 20.63
N SER A 820 -22.21 -22.85 21.27
CA SER A 820 -22.59 -22.02 22.41
C SER A 820 -23.10 -22.87 23.56
N THR A 821 -22.78 -22.49 24.79
CA THR A 821 -23.27 -23.15 26.01
C THR A 821 -24.45 -22.35 26.56
N LEU A 822 -25.58 -23.00 26.76
CA LEU A 822 -26.84 -22.38 27.19
C LEU A 822 -27.21 -22.89 28.58
N ILE A 823 -27.17 -22.03 29.60
CA ILE A 823 -27.48 -22.36 31.00
C ILE A 823 -28.64 -21.51 31.50
N GLY A 824 -29.75 -22.15 31.86
CA GLY A 824 -30.93 -21.50 32.42
C GLY A 824 -31.29 -22.11 33.77
N THR A 825 -31.55 -21.26 34.76
CA THR A 825 -31.88 -21.68 36.13
C THR A 825 -33.06 -20.87 36.67
N ASN A 826 -34.04 -21.54 37.28
CA ASN A 826 -35.15 -20.90 37.99
C ASN A 826 -35.96 -19.93 37.11
N ALA A 827 -36.11 -20.22 35.81
CA ALA A 827 -36.90 -19.38 34.91
C ALA A 827 -38.36 -19.32 35.38
N LEU A 828 -38.97 -18.13 35.47
CA LEU A 828 -40.36 -18.00 35.96
C LEU A 828 -41.40 -18.66 35.05
N THR A 829 -41.09 -18.78 33.76
CA THR A 829 -41.92 -19.43 32.74
C THR A 829 -41.12 -20.51 32.03
N ASN A 830 -40.73 -20.29 30.79
CA ASN A 830 -39.98 -21.26 29.99
C ASN A 830 -38.47 -21.07 30.15
N GLY A 831 -37.65 -22.09 29.95
CA GLY A 831 -36.19 -21.91 29.83
C GLY A 831 -35.81 -21.29 28.48
N ILE A 832 -36.37 -21.82 27.40
CA ILE A 832 -36.28 -21.31 26.02
C ILE A 832 -37.68 -21.23 25.44
N SER A 833 -37.99 -20.17 24.68
CA SER A 833 -39.27 -20.00 24.01
C SER A 833 -39.08 -19.45 22.60
N LEU A 834 -39.58 -20.14 21.57
CA LEU A 834 -39.69 -19.61 20.20
C LEU A 834 -41.15 -19.65 19.72
N ASP A 835 -41.65 -18.52 19.24
CA ASP A 835 -42.99 -18.37 18.70
C ASP A 835 -42.92 -17.75 17.30
N GLY A 836 -43.67 -18.30 16.34
CA GLY A 836 -43.73 -17.74 14.98
C GLY A 836 -42.47 -17.92 14.15
N VAL A 837 -41.82 -19.10 14.18
CA VAL A 837 -40.71 -19.39 13.26
C VAL A 837 -41.26 -19.65 11.86
N SER A 838 -40.92 -18.78 10.90
CA SER A 838 -41.40 -18.83 9.52
C SER A 838 -40.42 -19.48 8.53
N GLY A 839 -39.12 -19.48 8.83
CA GLY A 839 -38.06 -20.10 8.04
C GLY A 839 -37.42 -21.28 8.77
N THR A 840 -36.22 -21.08 9.32
CA THR A 840 -35.48 -22.12 10.05
C THR A 840 -34.96 -21.61 11.41
N ALA A 841 -35.03 -22.44 12.45
CA ALA A 841 -34.39 -22.17 13.73
C ALA A 841 -33.59 -23.40 14.18
N THR A 842 -32.27 -23.26 14.27
CA THR A 842 -31.36 -24.34 14.71
C THR A 842 -30.68 -23.95 16.01
N ILE A 843 -30.89 -24.72 17.08
CA ILE A 843 -30.23 -24.59 18.37
C ILE A 843 -29.39 -25.87 18.61
N ALA A 844 -28.10 -25.77 18.29
CA ALA A 844 -27.11 -26.81 18.52
C ALA A 844 -26.29 -26.46 19.77
N ALA A 845 -26.77 -26.92 20.93
CA ALA A 845 -26.18 -26.60 22.22
C ALA A 845 -24.91 -27.44 22.47
N ASN A 846 -23.87 -26.80 23.03
CA ASN A 846 -22.65 -27.50 23.43
C ASN A 846 -22.89 -28.37 24.66
N ALA A 847 -22.02 -29.37 24.85
CA ALA A 847 -21.95 -30.13 26.09
C ALA A 847 -21.86 -29.20 27.32
N GLY A 848 -22.64 -29.52 28.36
CA GLY A 848 -22.79 -28.69 29.56
C GLY A 848 -23.90 -27.64 29.48
N SER A 849 -24.60 -27.53 28.35
CA SER A 849 -25.82 -26.71 28.27
C SER A 849 -26.95 -27.34 29.08
N LYS A 850 -27.57 -26.55 29.96
CA LYS A 850 -28.55 -27.03 30.93
C LYS A 850 -29.65 -26.02 31.20
N ILE A 851 -30.90 -26.43 31.06
CA ILE A 851 -32.08 -25.71 31.52
C ILE A 851 -32.61 -26.43 32.77
N SER A 852 -32.79 -25.72 33.87
CA SER A 852 -33.23 -26.30 35.14
C SER A 852 -34.22 -25.43 35.90
N ASN A 853 -35.15 -26.07 36.61
CA ASN A 853 -36.16 -25.41 37.45
C ASN A 853 -36.97 -24.36 36.68
N SER A 854 -37.47 -24.69 35.49
CA SER A 854 -38.34 -23.77 34.74
C SER A 854 -39.75 -23.81 35.33
N GLY A 855 -40.43 -22.67 35.47
CA GLY A 855 -41.77 -22.58 36.07
C GLY A 855 -42.87 -23.19 35.21
N SER A 856 -42.67 -23.27 33.90
CA SER A 856 -43.52 -23.94 32.92
C SER A 856 -42.68 -24.94 32.12
N PHE A 857 -42.47 -24.72 30.83
CA PHE A 857 -41.75 -25.66 29.97
C PHE A 857 -40.24 -25.50 30.08
N GLY A 858 -39.46 -26.57 29.96
CA GLY A 858 -38.01 -26.42 29.76
C GLY A 858 -37.72 -25.67 28.45
N VAL A 859 -38.34 -26.13 27.36
CA VAL A 859 -38.31 -25.48 26.05
C VAL A 859 -39.73 -25.46 25.46
N ALA A 860 -40.14 -24.33 24.88
CA ALA A 860 -41.44 -24.17 24.24
C ALA A 860 -41.30 -23.67 22.79
N PHE A 861 -42.04 -24.30 21.88
CA PHE A 861 -42.17 -23.90 20.48
C PHE A 861 -43.64 -23.73 20.12
N SER A 862 -44.01 -22.61 19.51
CA SER A 862 -45.41 -22.35 19.12
C SER A 862 -45.55 -21.69 17.75
N ASN A 863 -46.69 -21.92 17.09
CA ASN A 863 -47.17 -21.22 15.89
C ASN A 863 -46.12 -21.12 14.77
N SER A 864 -45.38 -22.20 14.53
CA SER A 864 -44.18 -22.17 13.69
C SER A 864 -44.36 -23.01 12.43
N PRO A 865 -44.67 -22.37 11.28
CA PRO A 865 -44.74 -23.05 9.98
C PRO A 865 -43.36 -23.39 9.40
N GLY A 866 -42.28 -22.81 9.94
CA GLY A 866 -40.90 -23.10 9.61
C GLY A 866 -40.34 -24.33 10.36
N ALA A 867 -39.12 -24.73 10.00
CA ALA A 867 -38.45 -25.89 10.59
C ALA A 867 -37.64 -25.50 11.84
N ILE A 868 -37.84 -26.24 12.93
CA ILE A 868 -37.10 -26.07 14.19
C ILE A 868 -36.23 -27.30 14.45
N ALA A 869 -34.97 -27.10 14.82
CA ALA A 869 -34.06 -28.16 15.24
C ALA A 869 -33.42 -27.82 16.60
N LEU A 870 -33.51 -28.74 17.55
CA LEU A 870 -32.91 -28.62 18.88
C LEU A 870 -32.09 -29.86 19.21
N SER A 871 -30.83 -29.66 19.63
CA SER A 871 -29.99 -30.77 20.08
C SER A 871 -29.02 -30.42 21.20
N GLY A 872 -28.70 -31.43 22.01
CA GLY A 872 -27.60 -31.40 22.99
C GLY A 872 -27.91 -30.72 24.32
N LEU A 873 -29.19 -30.52 24.64
CA LEU A 873 -29.61 -29.82 25.87
C LEU A 873 -29.95 -30.79 27.00
N GLU A 874 -29.45 -30.51 28.20
CA GLU A 874 -29.96 -31.12 29.45
C GLU A 874 -31.11 -30.27 29.99
N ILE A 875 -32.28 -30.86 30.21
CA ILE A 875 -33.49 -30.20 30.73
C ILE A 875 -33.89 -30.94 32.00
N THR A 876 -33.93 -30.24 33.13
CA THR A 876 -34.27 -30.85 34.44
C THR A 876 -35.32 -30.04 35.18
N ASP A 877 -36.24 -30.68 35.91
CA ASP A 877 -37.19 -30.00 36.80
C ASP A 877 -38.02 -28.91 36.12
N SER A 878 -38.69 -29.26 35.01
CA SER A 878 -39.65 -28.34 34.36
C SER A 878 -41.00 -28.39 35.09
N GLY A 879 -41.61 -27.23 35.33
CA GLY A 879 -42.91 -27.06 36.00
C GLY A 879 -44.13 -27.49 35.17
N ASP A 880 -43.91 -27.87 33.92
CA ASP A 880 -44.82 -28.63 33.07
C ASP A 880 -44.00 -29.65 32.26
N SER A 881 -44.07 -29.60 30.93
CA SER A 881 -43.33 -30.48 30.03
C SER A 881 -41.86 -30.09 29.86
N GLY A 882 -40.99 -31.07 29.64
CA GLY A 882 -39.57 -30.80 29.34
C GLY A 882 -39.42 -30.02 28.04
N ILE A 883 -40.01 -30.53 26.95
CA ILE A 883 -40.12 -29.85 25.66
C ILE A 883 -41.59 -29.81 25.24
N PHE A 884 -42.09 -28.64 24.88
CA PHE A 884 -43.45 -28.42 24.38
C PHE A 884 -43.43 -27.87 22.95
N GLY A 885 -44.28 -28.43 22.10
CA GLY A 885 -44.52 -27.96 20.74
C GLY A 885 -46.02 -27.85 20.44
N ASN A 886 -46.47 -26.71 19.94
CA ASN A 886 -47.86 -26.47 19.56
C ASN A 886 -47.96 -25.79 18.20
N ASN A 887 -48.84 -26.28 17.31
CA ASN A 887 -49.07 -25.71 15.99
C ASN A 887 -47.75 -25.57 15.19
N LEU A 888 -47.03 -26.70 15.05
CA LEU A 888 -45.74 -26.79 14.37
C LEU A 888 -45.89 -27.51 13.02
N ALA A 889 -45.09 -27.11 12.03
CA ALA A 889 -44.99 -27.80 10.74
C ALA A 889 -43.78 -28.73 10.62
N ALA A 890 -42.66 -28.41 11.27
CA ALA A 890 -41.49 -29.28 11.28
C ALA A 890 -40.65 -29.12 12.54
N LEU A 891 -40.31 -30.25 13.18
CA LEU A 891 -39.46 -30.27 14.38
C LEU A 891 -38.47 -31.44 14.32
N THR A 892 -37.21 -31.16 14.65
CA THR A 892 -36.18 -32.17 14.89
C THR A 892 -35.64 -32.02 16.31
N LEU A 893 -35.76 -33.07 17.12
CA LEU A 893 -35.21 -33.15 18.48
C LEU A 893 -34.18 -34.26 18.53
N GLN A 894 -32.93 -33.94 18.89
CA GLN A 894 -31.87 -34.94 18.90
C GLN A 894 -30.92 -34.82 20.10
N ASN A 895 -30.53 -35.96 20.69
CA ASN A 895 -29.49 -36.02 21.73
C ASN A 895 -29.78 -35.12 22.96
N ASN A 896 -31.04 -34.93 23.33
CA ASN A 896 -31.41 -34.17 24.53
C ASN A 896 -31.57 -35.11 25.73
N ILE A 897 -31.27 -34.62 26.93
CA ILE A 897 -31.48 -35.32 28.20
C ILE A 897 -32.56 -34.58 28.96
N ILE A 898 -33.70 -35.22 29.23
CA ILE A 898 -34.85 -34.64 29.89
C ILE A 898 -35.11 -35.44 31.16
N THR A 899 -35.06 -34.80 32.33
CA THR A 899 -35.32 -35.50 33.60
C THR A 899 -36.26 -34.72 34.51
N ARG A 900 -37.12 -35.44 35.23
CA ARG A 900 -38.01 -34.84 36.25
C ARG A 900 -38.90 -33.71 35.72
N ALA A 901 -39.39 -33.81 34.47
CA ALA A 901 -40.50 -32.98 34.02
C ALA A 901 -41.75 -33.30 34.85
N THR A 902 -42.59 -32.29 35.12
CA THR A 902 -43.78 -32.44 36.00
C THR A 902 -45.07 -32.66 35.22
N ASN A 903 -44.99 -32.86 33.89
CA ASN A 903 -46.12 -33.33 33.10
C ASN A 903 -45.68 -34.36 32.03
N GLN A 904 -45.17 -33.93 30.87
CA GLN A 904 -44.59 -34.82 29.84
C GLN A 904 -43.07 -34.60 29.71
N GLY A 905 -42.34 -35.62 29.26
CA GLY A 905 -40.96 -35.40 28.81
C GLY A 905 -40.94 -34.51 27.57
N ILE A 906 -41.63 -34.95 26.52
CA ILE A 906 -41.86 -34.21 25.27
C ILE A 906 -43.37 -34.23 24.97
N LEU A 907 -43.97 -33.07 24.71
CA LEU A 907 -45.37 -32.92 24.32
C LEU A 907 -45.47 -32.17 23.00
N LEU A 908 -46.09 -32.79 21.99
CA LEU A 908 -46.50 -32.14 20.73
C LEU A 908 -48.02 -32.12 20.63
N VAL A 909 -48.59 -30.95 20.34
CA VAL A 909 -50.04 -30.72 20.25
C VAL A 909 -50.38 -30.02 18.94
N ASP A 910 -51.51 -30.40 18.33
CA ASP A 910 -52.14 -29.74 17.17
C ASP A 910 -51.14 -29.40 16.05
N SER A 911 -50.21 -30.32 15.78
CA SER A 911 -49.08 -30.09 14.89
C SER A 911 -49.18 -30.97 13.64
N ASN A 912 -48.90 -30.40 12.46
CA ASN A 912 -49.07 -31.07 11.17
C ASN A 912 -47.84 -30.89 10.28
N GLY A 913 -47.14 -31.98 9.97
CA GLY A 913 -46.01 -31.95 9.04
C GLY A 913 -44.97 -33.03 9.33
N SER A 914 -43.70 -32.65 9.56
CA SER A 914 -42.60 -33.62 9.71
C SER A 914 -41.88 -33.49 11.05
N PHE A 915 -41.97 -34.55 11.87
CA PHE A 915 -41.42 -34.58 13.23
C PHE A 915 -40.42 -35.73 13.38
N ALA A 916 -39.18 -35.41 13.74
CA ALA A 916 -38.11 -36.39 13.97
C ALA A 916 -37.57 -36.25 15.40
N ILE A 917 -37.81 -37.26 16.23
CA ILE A 917 -37.37 -37.29 17.64
C ILE A 917 -36.43 -38.47 17.81
N SER A 918 -35.14 -38.19 17.92
CA SER A 918 -34.11 -39.22 17.89
C SER A 918 -33.09 -39.14 19.02
N ASN A 919 -32.68 -40.29 19.57
CA ASN A 919 -31.58 -40.39 20.54
C ASN A 919 -31.75 -39.51 21.80
N ASN A 920 -32.98 -39.21 22.22
CA ASN A 920 -33.23 -38.46 23.44
C ASN A 920 -33.30 -39.41 24.65
N GLN A 921 -32.83 -38.96 25.80
CA GLN A 921 -32.96 -39.67 27.08
C GLN A 921 -34.01 -38.95 27.92
N ILE A 922 -35.08 -39.65 28.30
CA ILE A 922 -36.21 -39.10 29.05
C ILE A 922 -36.37 -39.95 30.31
N ALA A 923 -36.23 -39.34 31.48
CA ALA A 923 -36.28 -40.08 32.74
C ALA A 923 -37.11 -39.39 33.84
N ASN A 924 -37.79 -40.20 34.65
CA ASN A 924 -38.47 -39.74 35.87
C ASN A 924 -39.54 -38.66 35.62
N THR A 925 -40.32 -38.76 34.53
CA THR A 925 -41.43 -37.84 34.27
C THR A 925 -42.53 -38.05 35.31
N ASN A 926 -42.95 -36.98 35.99
CA ASN A 926 -43.95 -37.04 37.05
C ASN A 926 -45.25 -36.45 36.53
N GLY A 927 -46.29 -37.27 36.28
CA GLY A 927 -47.57 -36.75 35.82
C GLY A 927 -48.33 -35.95 36.86
N VAL A 928 -48.94 -34.84 36.42
CA VAL A 928 -49.96 -34.09 37.16
C VAL A 928 -51.36 -34.46 36.66
N ALA A 929 -52.36 -34.27 37.53
CA ALA A 929 -53.73 -34.59 37.16
C ALA A 929 -54.19 -33.66 36.01
N PRO A 930 -54.82 -34.18 34.95
CA PRO A 930 -55.37 -33.33 33.89
C PRO A 930 -56.38 -32.34 34.46
N VAL A 931 -56.39 -31.12 33.92
CA VAL A 931 -57.27 -30.03 34.38
C VAL A 931 -58.63 -30.09 33.64
N GLY A 932 -58.68 -30.72 32.45
CA GLY A 932 -59.90 -31.01 31.69
C GLY A 932 -60.10 -32.49 31.32
N ILE A 933 -61.33 -32.85 30.92
CA ILE A 933 -61.73 -34.22 30.51
C ILE A 933 -61.20 -34.66 29.13
N PHE A 934 -60.63 -33.73 28.36
CA PHE A 934 -60.03 -33.98 27.03
C PHE A 934 -58.52 -33.71 26.99
N ASP A 935 -57.92 -33.30 28.11
CA ASP A 935 -56.46 -33.20 28.20
C ASP A 935 -55.88 -34.62 28.22
N PRO A 936 -54.78 -34.89 27.48
CA PRO A 936 -54.10 -36.17 27.62
C PRO A 936 -53.71 -36.35 29.09
N PRO A 937 -53.90 -37.55 29.67
CA PRO A 937 -53.56 -37.77 31.07
C PRO A 937 -52.08 -37.45 31.30
N GLY A 938 -51.68 -36.89 32.44
CA GLY A 938 -50.29 -36.46 32.64
C GLY A 938 -49.28 -37.61 32.81
N GLY A 939 -48.01 -37.36 32.52
CA GLY A 939 -46.90 -38.23 32.95
C GLY A 939 -46.09 -38.93 31.86
N GLN A 940 -46.40 -38.73 30.58
CA GLN A 940 -45.77 -39.51 29.50
C GLN A 940 -44.31 -39.15 29.25
N GLY A 941 -43.54 -40.11 28.75
CA GLY A 941 -42.22 -39.83 28.19
C GLY A 941 -42.33 -38.93 26.95
N ILE A 942 -42.99 -39.42 25.91
CA ILE A 942 -43.33 -38.67 24.70
C ILE A 942 -44.84 -38.73 24.49
N ALA A 943 -45.50 -37.57 24.39
CA ALA A 943 -46.92 -37.46 24.07
C ALA A 943 -47.13 -36.69 22.76
N LEU A 944 -47.98 -37.25 21.90
CA LEU A 944 -48.39 -36.70 20.62
C LEU A 944 -49.92 -36.57 20.64
N ALA A 945 -50.45 -35.35 20.67
CA ALA A 945 -51.88 -35.08 20.68
C ALA A 945 -52.28 -34.33 19.40
N ASN A 946 -53.19 -34.92 18.62
CA ASN A 946 -53.60 -34.39 17.31
C ASN A 946 -52.42 -34.06 16.38
N VAL A 947 -51.42 -34.95 16.35
CA VAL A 947 -50.22 -34.80 15.52
C VAL A 947 -50.43 -35.55 14.20
N THR A 948 -50.37 -34.84 13.09
CA THR A 948 -50.61 -35.36 11.74
C THR A 948 -49.38 -35.21 10.84
N GLY A 949 -49.37 -35.91 9.70
CA GLY A 949 -48.20 -35.96 8.82
C GLY A 949 -47.24 -37.10 9.19
N SER A 950 -45.93 -36.88 9.12
CA SER A 950 -44.89 -37.89 9.37
C SER A 950 -44.25 -37.70 10.75
N VAL A 951 -44.27 -38.74 11.57
CA VAL A 951 -43.60 -38.78 12.89
C VAL A 951 -42.64 -39.96 12.94
N ALA A 952 -41.36 -39.69 13.19
CA ALA A 952 -40.32 -40.70 13.37
C ALA A 952 -39.69 -40.59 14.77
N LEU A 953 -39.84 -41.65 15.56
CA LEU A 953 -39.26 -41.79 16.90
C LEU A 953 -38.17 -42.87 16.85
N THR A 954 -36.90 -42.48 16.98
CA THR A 954 -35.77 -43.40 16.78
C THR A 954 -34.69 -43.37 17.87
N GLY A 955 -34.31 -44.53 18.40
CA GLY A 955 -33.20 -44.64 19.36
C GLY A 955 -33.38 -43.88 20.69
N ASN A 956 -34.62 -43.52 21.07
CA ASN A 956 -34.87 -42.81 22.32
C ASN A 956 -34.83 -43.78 23.51
N ALA A 957 -34.33 -43.32 24.66
CA ALA A 957 -34.37 -44.06 25.92
C ALA A 957 -35.36 -43.36 26.87
N ILE A 958 -36.41 -44.06 27.28
CA ILE A 958 -37.51 -43.53 28.10
C ILE A 958 -37.67 -44.43 29.31
N ALA A 959 -37.57 -43.86 30.52
CA ALA A 959 -37.78 -44.62 31.75
C ALA A 959 -38.39 -43.85 32.91
N GLY A 960 -39.13 -44.54 33.78
CA GLY A 960 -39.64 -43.95 35.03
C GLY A 960 -40.75 -42.92 34.83
N THR A 961 -41.67 -43.15 33.89
CA THR A 961 -42.84 -42.30 33.69
C THR A 961 -43.93 -42.61 34.73
N LYS A 962 -44.54 -41.58 35.33
CA LYS A 962 -45.48 -41.75 36.46
C LYS A 962 -46.83 -41.12 36.15
N ALA A 963 -47.91 -41.81 36.51
CA ALA A 963 -49.24 -41.23 36.50
C ALA A 963 -49.47 -40.28 37.68
N PRO A 964 -50.42 -39.33 37.56
CA PRO A 964 -50.95 -38.60 38.72
C PRO A 964 -51.64 -39.53 39.73
N THR A 965 -51.58 -39.13 41.01
CA THR A 965 -51.99 -39.98 42.14
C THR A 965 -53.51 -40.20 42.28
N ARG A 966 -54.35 -39.53 41.49
CA ARG A 966 -55.82 -39.67 41.49
C ARG A 966 -56.48 -39.17 40.18
N THR A 967 -56.81 -40.05 39.21
CA THR A 967 -57.84 -39.77 38.18
C THR A 967 -58.44 -41.06 37.57
N PRO A 968 -59.65 -40.97 36.98
CA PRO A 968 -60.30 -42.06 36.21
C PRO A 968 -59.58 -42.34 34.89
N LEU A 969 -59.99 -43.43 34.24
CA LEU A 969 -59.53 -43.87 32.91
C LEU A 969 -59.68 -42.77 31.83
N PRO A 970 -58.73 -42.66 30.87
CA PRO A 970 -57.48 -43.43 30.78
C PRO A 970 -56.41 -42.91 31.77
N SER A 971 -55.65 -43.82 32.39
CA SER A 971 -54.51 -43.47 33.24
C SER A 971 -53.33 -42.91 32.43
N GLY A 972 -52.52 -42.06 33.06
CA GLY A 972 -51.34 -41.46 32.45
C GLY A 972 -50.05 -42.25 32.71
N GLY A 973 -48.91 -41.70 32.28
CA GLY A 973 -47.60 -42.30 32.56
C GLY A 973 -47.14 -43.36 31.54
N GLN A 974 -47.60 -43.30 30.29
CA GLN A 974 -47.08 -44.14 29.21
C GLN A 974 -45.63 -43.75 28.84
N GLY A 975 -44.87 -44.69 28.28
CA GLY A 975 -43.57 -44.37 27.69
C GLY A 975 -43.71 -43.44 26.48
N ILE A 976 -44.44 -43.91 25.47
CA ILE A 976 -44.82 -43.14 24.27
C ILE A 976 -46.34 -43.20 24.13
N ALA A 977 -47.01 -42.06 23.92
CA ALA A 977 -48.43 -42.00 23.65
C ALA A 977 -48.74 -41.16 22.41
N LEU A 978 -49.58 -41.68 21.52
CA LEU A 978 -50.24 -40.96 20.44
C LEU A 978 -51.74 -40.96 20.70
N ALA A 979 -52.37 -39.79 20.62
CA ALA A 979 -53.81 -39.61 20.72
C ALA A 979 -54.29 -38.63 19.63
N ASN A 980 -54.96 -39.14 18.59
CA ASN A 980 -55.51 -38.30 17.52
C ASN A 980 -57.02 -38.55 17.37
N SER A 981 -57.80 -37.47 17.26
CA SER A 981 -59.21 -37.53 16.84
C SER A 981 -59.42 -37.19 15.36
N THR A 982 -58.45 -36.52 14.73
CA THR A 982 -58.57 -36.08 13.34
C THR A 982 -57.27 -36.23 12.54
N GLY A 983 -57.41 -36.17 11.22
CA GLY A 983 -56.30 -36.18 10.27
C GLY A 983 -55.58 -37.53 10.14
N ASN A 984 -54.54 -37.54 9.31
CA ASN A 984 -53.77 -38.76 9.01
C ASN A 984 -52.35 -38.69 9.60
N VAL A 985 -51.92 -39.74 10.30
CA VAL A 985 -50.58 -39.85 10.88
C VAL A 985 -49.80 -41.03 10.32
N ASN A 986 -48.59 -40.78 9.82
CA ASN A 986 -47.60 -41.79 9.45
C ASN A 986 -46.59 -41.89 10.61
N LEU A 987 -46.88 -42.76 11.57
CA LEU A 987 -46.07 -42.95 12.78
C LEU A 987 -45.07 -44.10 12.60
N THR A 988 -43.79 -43.82 12.79
CA THR A 988 -42.72 -44.83 12.84
C THR A 988 -41.99 -44.76 14.18
N ILE A 989 -42.09 -45.81 14.97
CA ILE A 989 -41.34 -46.01 16.22
C ILE A 989 -40.35 -47.14 15.97
N SER A 990 -39.09 -46.81 15.70
CA SER A 990 -38.11 -47.82 15.27
C SER A 990 -36.67 -47.54 15.68
N GLY A 991 -35.74 -48.43 15.35
CA GLY A 991 -34.32 -48.15 15.51
C GLY A 991 -33.87 -48.15 16.97
N ASN A 992 -34.30 -49.17 17.72
CA ASN A 992 -33.87 -49.44 19.09
C ASN A 992 -34.26 -48.38 20.11
N ASN A 993 -35.54 -47.95 20.12
CA ASN A 993 -36.05 -47.24 21.30
C ASN A 993 -36.04 -48.20 22.51
N GLN A 994 -35.59 -47.70 23.66
CA GLN A 994 -35.57 -48.42 24.93
C GLN A 994 -36.60 -47.79 25.86
N ILE A 995 -37.69 -48.50 26.13
CA ILE A 995 -38.83 -47.99 26.88
C ILE A 995 -39.00 -48.88 28.09
N SER A 996 -38.80 -48.36 29.31
CA SER A 996 -38.85 -49.22 30.49
C SER A 996 -39.37 -48.57 31.75
N THR A 997 -39.89 -49.40 32.67
CA THR A 997 -40.31 -48.96 34.01
C THR A 997 -41.28 -47.76 33.92
N ASN A 998 -42.35 -47.94 33.16
CA ASN A 998 -43.40 -46.95 32.99
C ASN A 998 -44.58 -47.27 33.92
N ASN A 999 -45.40 -46.29 34.30
CA ASN A 999 -46.56 -46.53 35.16
C ASN A 999 -47.74 -47.18 34.40
N ASP A 1000 -47.83 -46.96 33.09
CA ASP A 1000 -48.88 -47.54 32.25
C ASP A 1000 -48.20 -48.19 31.03
N ASP A 1001 -48.90 -48.25 29.90
CA ASP A 1001 -48.41 -48.86 28.67
C ASP A 1001 -47.03 -48.32 28.22
N GLY A 1002 -46.18 -49.20 27.69
CA GLY A 1002 -44.90 -48.81 27.10
C GLY A 1002 -45.12 -47.91 25.88
N ILE A 1003 -45.94 -48.37 24.94
CA ILE A 1003 -46.41 -47.60 23.78
C ILE A 1003 -47.92 -47.66 23.71
N LEU A 1004 -48.59 -46.50 23.68
CA LEU A 1004 -50.01 -46.36 23.42
C LEU A 1004 -50.24 -45.62 22.09
N VAL A 1005 -51.03 -46.22 21.20
CA VAL A 1005 -51.59 -45.52 20.04
C VAL A 1005 -53.11 -45.56 20.14
N ALA A 1006 -53.71 -44.39 20.36
CA ALA A 1006 -55.14 -44.17 20.42
C ALA A 1006 -55.60 -43.32 19.23
N LEU A 1007 -56.47 -43.88 18.39
CA LEU A 1007 -57.15 -43.16 17.31
C LEU A 1007 -58.66 -43.20 17.54
N VAL A 1008 -59.30 -42.03 17.52
CA VAL A 1008 -60.74 -41.87 17.74
C VAL A 1008 -61.37 -41.02 16.62
N GLU A 1009 -62.68 -40.81 16.67
CA GLU A 1009 -63.48 -40.08 15.70
C GLU A 1009 -63.20 -40.50 14.25
N ASN A 1010 -62.48 -39.68 13.49
CA ASN A 1010 -62.20 -39.90 12.06
C ASN A 1010 -60.69 -39.92 11.77
N ALA A 1011 -59.85 -40.09 12.79
CA ALA A 1011 -58.40 -40.16 12.62
C ALA A 1011 -57.99 -41.39 11.79
N THR A 1012 -57.00 -41.22 10.92
CA THR A 1012 -56.41 -42.33 10.16
C THR A 1012 -54.92 -42.46 10.43
N GLY A 1013 -54.37 -43.65 10.26
CA GLY A 1013 -52.93 -43.84 10.45
C GLY A 1013 -52.28 -44.96 9.64
N ASN A 1014 -51.00 -44.76 9.34
CA ASN A 1014 -50.04 -45.81 9.00
C ASN A 1014 -49.02 -45.90 10.13
N ILE A 1015 -48.98 -47.04 10.81
CA ILE A 1015 -48.23 -47.21 12.06
C ILE A 1015 -47.20 -48.31 11.88
N THR A 1016 -45.94 -48.02 12.17
CA THR A 1016 -44.84 -48.99 12.22
C THR A 1016 -44.17 -48.93 13.59
N ILE A 1017 -44.15 -50.04 14.31
CA ILE A 1017 -43.46 -50.21 15.60
C ILE A 1017 -42.49 -51.38 15.44
N SER A 1018 -41.20 -51.09 15.27
CA SER A 1018 -40.25 -52.14 14.93
C SER A 1018 -38.87 -52.02 15.58
N GLY A 1019 -38.34 -53.14 16.06
CA GLY A 1019 -36.97 -53.18 16.59
C GLY A 1019 -36.80 -52.39 17.90
N ASN A 1020 -37.83 -52.31 18.74
CA ASN A 1020 -37.79 -51.63 20.04
C ASN A 1020 -37.64 -52.63 21.20
N THR A 1021 -37.12 -52.16 22.32
CA THR A 1021 -37.11 -52.90 23.59
C THR A 1021 -38.07 -52.24 24.56
N ILE A 1022 -39.07 -52.99 25.02
CA ILE A 1022 -40.12 -52.53 25.93
C ILE A 1022 -40.16 -53.46 27.14
N ASP A 1023 -39.87 -52.93 28.33
CA ASP A 1023 -39.70 -53.76 29.53
C ASP A 1023 -40.32 -53.13 30.79
N ASN A 1024 -40.94 -53.91 31.66
CA ASN A 1024 -41.46 -53.42 32.95
C ASN A 1024 -42.50 -52.28 32.85
N SER A 1025 -43.36 -52.28 31.83
CA SER A 1025 -44.53 -51.40 31.79
C SER A 1025 -45.50 -51.76 32.92
N GLY A 1026 -46.12 -50.76 33.55
CA GLY A 1026 -46.95 -50.90 34.75
C GLY A 1026 -46.21 -51.03 36.10
N LYS A 1027 -44.86 -50.90 36.15
CA LYS A 1027 -44.05 -51.20 37.36
C LYS A 1027 -43.45 -50.01 38.11
N GLU A 1028 -43.68 -48.78 37.68
CA GLU A 1028 -43.02 -47.59 38.27
C GLU A 1028 -43.57 -47.16 39.64
N GLN A 1029 -44.81 -47.49 40.00
CA GLN A 1029 -45.39 -47.11 41.30
C GLN A 1029 -45.43 -48.27 42.31
N ALA A 1030 -45.33 -47.93 43.60
CA ALA A 1030 -45.29 -48.88 44.72
C ALA A 1030 -46.59 -49.69 44.90
N VAL A 1031 -47.69 -49.26 44.27
CA VAL A 1031 -48.89 -50.06 44.07
C VAL A 1031 -48.89 -50.46 42.60
N PRO A 1032 -48.89 -51.77 42.27
CA PRO A 1032 -48.95 -52.20 40.87
C PRO A 1032 -50.15 -51.53 40.21
N SER A 1033 -49.93 -50.82 39.10
CA SER A 1033 -51.04 -50.42 38.26
C SER A 1033 -51.75 -51.70 37.79
N LEU A 1034 -53.08 -51.71 37.75
CA LEU A 1034 -53.84 -52.81 37.14
C LEU A 1034 -53.75 -52.79 35.59
N ARG A 1035 -52.83 -51.98 35.03
CA ARG A 1035 -52.66 -51.69 33.61
C ARG A 1035 -51.18 -51.56 33.30
N GLY A 1036 -50.76 -51.81 32.07
CA GLY A 1036 -49.38 -51.62 31.65
C GLY A 1036 -48.99 -52.65 30.60
N ASP A 1037 -49.55 -52.48 29.41
CA ASP A 1037 -49.21 -53.30 28.26
C ASP A 1037 -47.82 -52.93 27.74
N GLY A 1038 -47.15 -53.85 27.04
CA GLY A 1038 -45.96 -53.47 26.26
C GLY A 1038 -46.34 -52.49 25.14
N ILE A 1039 -47.29 -52.90 24.29
CA ILE A 1039 -47.84 -52.08 23.20
C ILE A 1039 -49.38 -52.15 23.24
N LYS A 1040 -50.04 -51.01 23.39
CA LYS A 1040 -51.49 -50.86 23.28
C LYS A 1040 -51.86 -50.11 21.99
N ILE A 1041 -52.70 -50.72 21.16
CA ILE A 1041 -53.36 -50.07 20.02
C ILE A 1041 -54.86 -50.03 20.31
N ALA A 1042 -55.41 -48.83 20.46
CA ALA A 1042 -56.82 -48.56 20.68
C ALA A 1042 -57.39 -47.77 19.51
N ILE A 1043 -58.40 -48.32 18.84
CA ILE A 1043 -59.07 -47.65 17.72
C ILE A 1043 -60.57 -47.63 18.02
N GLU A 1044 -61.18 -46.46 18.00
CA GLU A 1044 -62.58 -46.25 18.37
C GLU A 1044 -63.34 -45.46 17.29
N GLU A 1045 -64.67 -45.48 17.39
CA GLU A 1045 -65.57 -44.73 16.50
C GLU A 1045 -65.34 -45.03 15.01
N ASN A 1046 -65.05 -44.05 14.16
CA ASN A 1046 -64.81 -44.24 12.73
C ASN A 1046 -63.31 -44.20 12.38
N ALA A 1047 -62.42 -44.27 13.37
CA ALA A 1047 -60.99 -44.21 13.14
C ALA A 1047 -60.50 -45.46 12.38
N ALA A 1048 -59.47 -45.27 11.56
CA ALA A 1048 -58.98 -46.33 10.68
C ALA A 1048 -57.45 -46.38 10.60
N VAL A 1049 -56.87 -47.54 10.91
CA VAL A 1049 -55.46 -47.82 10.61
C VAL A 1049 -55.38 -48.58 9.29
N THR A 1050 -54.77 -47.93 8.29
CA THR A 1050 -54.66 -48.50 6.93
C THR A 1050 -53.59 -49.58 6.87
N ASN A 1051 -52.47 -49.33 7.57
CA ASN A 1051 -51.37 -50.28 7.66
C ASN A 1051 -50.75 -50.25 9.07
N LEU A 1052 -50.69 -51.40 9.74
CA LEU A 1052 -50.01 -51.59 11.01
C LEU A 1052 -48.90 -52.62 10.87
N ILE A 1053 -47.67 -52.27 11.24
CA ILE A 1053 -46.54 -53.21 11.31
C ILE A 1053 -46.00 -53.21 12.74
N ILE A 1054 -46.04 -54.36 13.41
CA ILE A 1054 -45.36 -54.57 14.70
C ILE A 1054 -44.34 -55.69 14.53
N SER A 1055 -43.06 -55.36 14.42
CA SER A 1055 -42.05 -56.38 14.10
C SER A 1055 -40.69 -56.27 14.76
N GLY A 1056 -40.10 -57.39 15.15
CA GLY A 1056 -38.74 -57.39 15.68
C GLY A 1056 -38.60 -56.71 17.05
N ASN A 1057 -39.70 -56.53 17.80
CA ASN A 1057 -39.65 -55.94 19.13
C ASN A 1057 -39.33 -57.00 20.20
N ASN A 1058 -38.64 -56.58 21.25
CA ASN A 1058 -38.43 -57.35 22.47
C ASN A 1058 -39.31 -56.75 23.57
N ILE A 1059 -40.32 -57.51 24.02
CA ILE A 1059 -41.38 -57.05 24.90
C ILE A 1059 -41.42 -57.98 26.12
N SER A 1060 -41.05 -57.46 27.29
CA SER A 1060 -40.93 -58.32 28.46
C SER A 1060 -41.40 -57.72 29.77
N ASN A 1061 -41.72 -58.61 30.72
CA ASN A 1061 -41.94 -58.25 32.12
C ASN A 1061 -42.99 -57.15 32.34
N ASN A 1062 -43.95 -56.97 31.44
CA ASN A 1062 -45.01 -55.98 31.59
C ASN A 1062 -46.07 -56.50 32.57
N VAL A 1063 -46.75 -55.61 33.30
CA VAL A 1063 -47.75 -56.01 34.31
C VAL A 1063 -48.98 -56.62 33.65
N ASP A 1064 -49.35 -56.16 32.47
CA ASP A 1064 -50.54 -56.58 31.75
C ASP A 1064 -50.18 -57.45 30.53
N ASP A 1065 -50.67 -57.13 29.33
CA ASP A 1065 -50.40 -57.89 28.12
C ASP A 1065 -49.07 -57.45 27.47
N GLY A 1066 -48.44 -58.35 26.70
CA GLY A 1066 -47.30 -57.93 25.87
C GLY A 1066 -47.73 -56.96 24.76
N ILE A 1067 -48.74 -57.34 23.99
CA ILE A 1067 -49.38 -56.49 22.97
C ILE A 1067 -50.90 -56.59 23.11
N ASP A 1068 -51.60 -55.47 23.23
CA ASP A 1068 -53.07 -55.40 23.22
C ASP A 1068 -53.53 -54.55 22.03
N ILE A 1069 -54.27 -55.15 21.11
CA ILE A 1069 -54.95 -54.44 20.03
C ILE A 1069 -56.45 -54.60 20.23
N SER A 1070 -57.12 -53.48 20.47
CA SER A 1070 -58.55 -53.45 20.74
C SER A 1070 -59.25 -52.41 19.87
N LEU A 1071 -60.29 -52.85 19.15
CA LEU A 1071 -61.13 -52.00 18.31
C LEU A 1071 -62.55 -51.93 18.90
N GLY A 1072 -63.04 -50.73 19.21
CA GLY A 1072 -64.39 -50.54 19.74
C GLY A 1072 -64.56 -50.87 21.24
N LEU A 1073 -63.46 -51.09 21.96
CA LEU A 1073 -63.50 -51.52 23.36
C LEU A 1073 -64.07 -50.40 24.24
N ALA A 1074 -63.63 -49.16 24.06
CA ALA A 1074 -64.10 -48.01 24.83
C ALA A 1074 -65.61 -47.82 24.68
N ALA A 1075 -66.11 -47.89 23.43
CA ALA A 1075 -67.53 -47.83 23.14
C ALA A 1075 -68.31 -48.97 23.84
N SER A 1076 -67.77 -50.19 23.82
CA SER A 1076 -68.40 -51.36 24.46
C SER A 1076 -68.48 -51.25 25.99
N GLN A 1077 -67.55 -50.52 26.61
CA GLN A 1077 -67.54 -50.25 28.05
C GLN A 1077 -68.43 -49.06 28.44
N GLY A 1078 -69.07 -48.41 27.47
CA GLY A 1078 -69.93 -47.25 27.71
C GLY A 1078 -69.15 -46.04 28.22
N LEU A 1079 -67.90 -45.87 27.77
CA LEU A 1079 -67.10 -44.70 28.16
C LEU A 1079 -67.78 -43.40 27.66
N PRO A 1080 -67.98 -42.39 28.53
CA PRO A 1080 -68.66 -41.16 28.15
C PRO A 1080 -67.96 -40.45 26.99
N GLY A 1081 -68.74 -39.99 26.01
CA GLY A 1081 -68.22 -39.23 24.86
C GLY A 1081 -67.62 -40.09 23.74
N ILE A 1082 -67.77 -41.42 23.80
CA ILE A 1082 -67.39 -42.34 22.72
C ILE A 1082 -68.65 -42.89 22.06
N ASP A 1083 -68.79 -42.67 20.76
CA ASP A 1083 -69.90 -43.19 19.95
C ASP A 1083 -69.74 -44.69 19.64
N PRO A 1084 -70.84 -45.39 19.22
CA PRO A 1084 -70.75 -46.77 18.77
C PRO A 1084 -69.68 -46.95 17.69
N SER A 1085 -68.76 -47.89 17.93
CA SER A 1085 -67.57 -48.04 17.10
C SER A 1085 -67.82 -48.82 15.81
N ASN A 1086 -67.26 -48.30 14.72
CA ASN A 1086 -67.05 -48.87 13.40
C ASN A 1086 -65.54 -48.83 13.04
N ALA A 1087 -64.67 -49.00 14.05
CA ALA A 1087 -63.23 -48.86 13.91
C ALA A 1087 -62.67 -49.87 12.91
N GLN A 1088 -61.65 -49.46 12.14
CA GLN A 1088 -61.06 -50.30 11.10
C GLN A 1088 -59.56 -50.51 11.28
N LEU A 1089 -59.13 -51.76 11.18
CA LEU A 1089 -57.74 -52.17 11.00
C LEU A 1089 -57.66 -53.03 9.74
N ASN A 1090 -57.34 -52.40 8.61
CA ASN A 1090 -57.53 -52.99 7.27
C ASN A 1090 -56.38 -53.91 6.85
N ASN A 1091 -55.16 -53.60 7.25
CA ASN A 1091 -53.98 -54.43 7.00
C ASN A 1091 -53.02 -54.32 8.18
N ALA A 1092 -52.82 -55.42 8.89
CA ALA A 1092 -51.89 -55.47 10.01
C ALA A 1092 -50.95 -56.66 9.89
N THR A 1093 -49.69 -56.49 10.28
CA THR A 1093 -48.70 -57.57 10.37
C THR A 1093 -48.01 -57.49 11.72
N ILE A 1094 -48.08 -58.57 12.49
CA ILE A 1094 -47.27 -58.76 13.69
C ILE A 1094 -46.30 -59.90 13.42
N SER A 1095 -45.00 -59.59 13.34
CA SER A 1095 -44.04 -60.62 12.97
C SER A 1095 -42.65 -60.50 13.57
N ASN A 1096 -41.94 -61.62 13.65
CA ASN A 1096 -40.54 -61.66 14.10
C ASN A 1096 -40.31 -61.02 15.48
N ASN A 1097 -41.32 -60.93 16.35
CA ASN A 1097 -41.13 -60.49 17.73
C ASN A 1097 -40.61 -61.71 18.52
N THR A 1098 -39.29 -61.83 18.60
CA THR A 1098 -38.61 -63.05 19.08
C THR A 1098 -38.61 -63.22 20.59
N ALA A 1099 -39.11 -62.24 21.34
CA ALA A 1099 -39.18 -62.27 22.78
C ALA A 1099 -40.38 -61.44 23.28
N ILE A 1100 -41.56 -62.05 23.28
CA ILE A 1100 -42.73 -61.54 24.02
C ILE A 1100 -42.91 -62.41 25.25
N SER A 1101 -42.38 -61.97 26.40
CA SER A 1101 -42.15 -62.89 27.52
C SER A 1101 -42.38 -62.33 28.92
N ASN A 1102 -42.77 -63.20 29.84
CA ASN A 1102 -42.96 -62.87 31.26
C ASN A 1102 -43.94 -61.71 31.51
N ASN A 1103 -44.92 -61.49 30.61
CA ASN A 1103 -45.97 -60.50 30.82
C ASN A 1103 -47.01 -61.06 31.80
N GLY A 1104 -47.61 -60.20 32.63
CA GLY A 1104 -48.46 -60.61 33.74
C GLY A 1104 -49.79 -61.22 33.31
N GLN A 1105 -50.31 -60.81 32.15
CA GLN A 1105 -51.47 -61.44 31.50
C GLN A 1105 -51.03 -62.19 30.25
N ASN A 1106 -51.56 -61.85 29.07
CA ASN A 1106 -51.31 -62.59 27.85
C ASN A 1106 -50.03 -62.11 27.17
N GLY A 1107 -49.48 -62.92 26.28
CA GLY A 1107 -48.42 -62.45 25.38
C GLY A 1107 -48.99 -61.40 24.41
N ILE A 1108 -50.09 -61.73 23.74
CA ILE A 1108 -50.80 -60.86 22.81
C ILE A 1108 -52.30 -61.04 22.96
N VAL A 1109 -53.05 -59.95 22.95
CA VAL A 1109 -54.52 -59.90 22.94
C VAL A 1109 -55.01 -59.09 21.75
N LEU A 1110 -55.91 -59.68 20.96
CA LEU A 1110 -56.58 -59.03 19.84
C LEU A 1110 -58.10 -59.08 20.07
N ARG A 1111 -58.76 -57.93 20.12
CA ARG A 1111 -60.20 -57.84 20.38
C ARG A 1111 -60.91 -56.88 19.44
N THR A 1112 -62.08 -57.30 18.98
CA THR A 1112 -62.99 -56.44 18.21
C THR A 1112 -64.37 -56.39 18.86
N PHE A 1113 -64.96 -55.20 18.91
CA PHE A 1113 -66.26 -54.92 19.51
C PHE A 1113 -67.13 -54.08 18.56
N GLY A 1114 -68.44 -54.03 18.81
CA GLY A 1114 -69.37 -53.20 18.02
C GLY A 1114 -69.42 -53.63 16.56
N ASN A 1115 -69.36 -52.69 15.63
CA ASN A 1115 -69.30 -52.94 14.19
C ASN A 1115 -67.85 -52.88 13.65
N SER A 1116 -66.86 -52.98 14.52
CA SER A 1116 -65.46 -52.82 14.12
C SER A 1116 -64.94 -53.98 13.28
N ARG A 1117 -63.93 -53.71 12.45
CA ARG A 1117 -63.30 -54.68 11.55
C ARG A 1117 -61.79 -54.75 11.74
N MET A 1118 -61.25 -55.97 11.85
CA MET A 1118 -59.81 -56.24 11.93
C MET A 1118 -59.38 -57.30 10.91
N ALA A 1119 -58.29 -57.04 10.17
CA ALA A 1119 -57.59 -58.03 9.35
C ALA A 1119 -56.09 -58.03 9.69
N ILE A 1120 -55.55 -59.18 10.13
CA ILE A 1120 -54.17 -59.27 10.63
C ILE A 1120 -53.45 -60.55 10.19
N ASP A 1121 -52.20 -60.40 9.74
CA ASP A 1121 -51.22 -61.46 9.50
C ASP A 1121 -50.29 -61.58 10.71
N PHE A 1122 -50.35 -62.71 11.39
CA PHE A 1122 -49.62 -63.01 12.62
C PHE A 1122 -48.65 -64.16 12.39
N GLN A 1123 -47.36 -63.85 12.31
CA GLN A 1123 -46.36 -64.84 11.92
C GLN A 1123 -45.01 -64.73 12.61
N THR A 1124 -44.33 -65.86 12.80
CA THR A 1124 -42.92 -65.92 13.27
C THR A 1124 -42.63 -65.23 14.61
N ASN A 1125 -43.59 -65.21 15.53
CA ASN A 1125 -43.42 -64.66 16.88
C ASN A 1125 -43.13 -65.74 17.93
N THR A 1126 -42.41 -65.36 18.99
CA THR A 1126 -42.11 -66.24 20.14
C THR A 1126 -42.69 -65.65 21.43
N LEU A 1127 -43.67 -66.35 21.99
CA LEU A 1127 -44.46 -65.98 23.16
C LEU A 1127 -44.12 -66.95 24.31
N THR A 1128 -43.40 -66.51 25.34
CA THR A 1128 -42.89 -67.41 26.39
C THR A 1128 -43.20 -66.94 27.80
N ASN A 1129 -43.63 -67.85 28.67
CA ASN A 1129 -43.85 -67.60 30.10
C ASN A 1129 -44.80 -66.41 30.41
N ASN A 1130 -45.80 -66.14 29.57
CA ASN A 1130 -46.82 -65.14 29.89
C ASN A 1130 -47.83 -65.71 30.91
N GLY A 1131 -48.37 -64.88 31.80
CA GLY A 1131 -49.16 -65.30 32.97
C GLY A 1131 -50.53 -65.93 32.64
N ALA A 1132 -51.10 -65.58 31.50
CA ALA A 1132 -52.35 -66.15 30.95
C ALA A 1132 -52.06 -66.94 29.66
N ILE A 1133 -52.70 -66.58 28.54
CA ILE A 1133 -52.52 -67.25 27.24
C ILE A 1133 -51.41 -66.56 26.44
N GLY A 1134 -50.67 -67.29 25.60
CA GLY A 1134 -49.62 -66.68 24.80
C GLY A 1134 -50.22 -65.74 23.75
N PHE A 1135 -51.25 -66.20 23.04
CA PHE A 1135 -52.00 -65.41 22.07
C PHE A 1135 -53.51 -65.60 22.25
N GLN A 1136 -54.25 -64.51 22.46
CA GLN A 1136 -55.71 -64.51 22.55
C GLN A 1136 -56.30 -63.64 21.43
N ALA A 1137 -57.30 -64.16 20.73
CA ALA A 1137 -58.08 -63.42 19.74
C ALA A 1137 -59.57 -63.62 20.01
N ALA A 1138 -60.33 -62.53 20.13
CA ALA A 1138 -61.76 -62.59 20.42
C ALA A 1138 -62.59 -61.56 19.64
N THR A 1139 -63.79 -61.96 19.26
CA THR A 1139 -64.82 -61.07 18.70
C THR A 1139 -65.99 -60.89 19.68
N GLN A 1140 -66.57 -59.70 19.70
CA GLN A 1140 -67.76 -59.37 20.50
C GLN A 1140 -68.71 -58.45 19.72
N GLY A 1141 -70.01 -58.51 20.01
CA GLY A 1141 -71.00 -57.75 19.25
C GLY A 1141 -71.07 -58.21 17.80
N THR A 1142 -71.29 -57.29 16.87
CA THR A 1142 -71.45 -57.53 15.42
C THR A 1142 -70.12 -57.34 14.65
N SER A 1143 -68.99 -57.53 15.32
CA SER A 1143 -67.68 -57.22 14.77
C SER A 1143 -67.19 -58.26 13.77
N THR A 1144 -66.24 -57.86 12.91
CA THR A 1144 -65.58 -58.73 11.94
C THR A 1144 -64.10 -58.86 12.26
N PHE A 1145 -63.58 -60.08 12.29
CA PHE A 1145 -62.16 -60.34 12.52
C PHE A 1145 -61.66 -61.43 11.57
N CYS A 1146 -60.64 -61.12 10.79
CA CYS A 1146 -59.90 -62.05 9.94
C CYS A 1146 -58.46 -62.18 10.40
N LEU A 1147 -57.97 -63.42 10.52
CA LEU A 1147 -56.65 -63.75 11.05
C LEU A 1147 -55.92 -64.75 10.16
N ASP A 1148 -54.67 -64.46 9.79
CA ASP A 1148 -53.70 -65.45 9.33
C ASP A 1148 -52.72 -65.75 10.46
N LEU A 1149 -52.65 -67.01 10.93
CA LEU A 1149 -51.93 -67.42 12.14
C LEU A 1149 -50.96 -68.57 11.80
N LYS A 1150 -49.67 -68.25 11.57
CA LYS A 1150 -48.67 -69.23 11.10
C LYS A 1150 -47.24 -69.01 11.61
N GLY A 1151 -46.51 -70.09 11.88
CA GLY A 1151 -45.08 -70.06 12.22
C GLY A 1151 -44.76 -69.48 13.60
N ASN A 1152 -45.72 -69.39 14.52
CA ASN A 1152 -45.51 -68.83 15.85
C ASN A 1152 -45.22 -69.93 16.89
N ASN A 1153 -44.56 -69.55 17.99
CA ASN A 1153 -44.26 -70.41 19.12
C ASN A 1153 -44.84 -69.82 20.41
N SER A 1154 -45.67 -70.57 21.13
CA SER A 1154 -46.30 -70.15 22.37
C SER A 1154 -46.19 -71.23 23.45
N SER A 1155 -45.57 -70.91 24.58
CA SER A 1155 -45.47 -71.85 25.72
C SER A 1155 -46.77 -71.98 26.52
N THR A 1156 -47.71 -71.05 26.37
CA THR A 1156 -49.01 -71.02 27.06
C THR A 1156 -50.20 -71.11 26.11
N GLY A 1157 -49.95 -71.49 24.85
CA GLY A 1157 -50.97 -71.80 23.85
C GLY A 1157 -51.61 -70.58 23.18
N TYR A 1158 -52.70 -70.86 22.46
CA TYR A 1158 -53.50 -69.93 21.65
C TYR A 1158 -54.98 -70.12 22.00
N GLN A 1159 -55.73 -69.03 22.13
CA GLN A 1159 -57.18 -69.05 22.35
C GLN A 1159 -57.88 -68.19 21.31
N LEU A 1160 -58.78 -68.78 20.53
CA LEU A 1160 -59.61 -68.10 19.54
C LEU A 1160 -61.08 -68.23 19.97
N THR A 1161 -61.76 -67.09 20.19
CA THR A 1161 -63.15 -67.07 20.67
C THR A 1161 -64.03 -66.21 19.79
N GLU A 1162 -65.13 -66.77 19.29
CA GLU A 1162 -66.16 -66.04 18.54
C GLU A 1162 -67.46 -65.89 19.34
N ALA A 1163 -68.03 -64.68 19.34
CA ALA A 1163 -69.36 -64.41 19.88
C ALA A 1163 -70.48 -64.80 18.89
N VAL A 1164 -71.67 -65.12 19.40
CA VAL A 1164 -72.79 -65.69 18.61
C VAL A 1164 -73.26 -64.81 17.43
N VAL A 1165 -72.96 -63.51 17.41
CA VAL A 1165 -73.45 -62.54 16.41
C VAL A 1165 -72.33 -61.79 15.67
N SER A 1166 -71.07 -62.20 15.84
CA SER A 1166 -69.91 -61.65 15.12
C SER A 1166 -69.52 -62.53 13.93
N THR A 1167 -68.47 -62.14 13.20
CA THR A 1167 -67.84 -62.95 12.16
C THR A 1167 -66.35 -63.07 12.45
N PHE A 1168 -65.88 -64.27 12.77
CA PHE A 1168 -64.47 -64.57 12.95
C PHE A 1168 -64.00 -65.61 11.93
N GLN A 1169 -63.11 -65.22 11.02
CA GLN A 1169 -62.55 -66.11 10.01
C GLN A 1169 -61.03 -66.25 10.16
N VAL A 1170 -60.51 -67.47 9.97
CA VAL A 1170 -59.08 -67.77 10.08
C VAL A 1170 -58.58 -68.42 8.81
N VAL A 1171 -57.45 -67.95 8.28
CA VAL A 1171 -56.80 -68.53 7.11
C VAL A 1171 -56.27 -69.92 7.46
N ASP A 1172 -56.66 -70.92 6.67
CA ASP A 1172 -56.23 -72.32 6.85
C ASP A 1172 -56.50 -72.86 8.27
N LEU A 1173 -57.71 -72.62 8.79
CA LEU A 1173 -58.13 -72.93 10.16
C LEU A 1173 -57.78 -74.37 10.59
N GLY A 1174 -57.93 -75.34 9.68
CA GLY A 1174 -57.65 -76.75 9.93
C GLY A 1174 -56.18 -77.07 10.24
N ASN A 1175 -55.24 -76.23 9.79
CA ASN A 1175 -53.80 -76.42 9.99
C ASN A 1175 -53.20 -75.46 11.01
N VAL A 1176 -53.98 -74.60 11.67
CA VAL A 1176 -53.47 -73.64 12.68
C VAL A 1176 -52.64 -74.34 13.77
N GLY A 1177 -53.07 -75.51 14.25
CA GLY A 1177 -52.32 -76.29 15.25
C GLY A 1177 -51.05 -76.99 14.72
N VAL A 1178 -50.93 -77.15 13.39
CA VAL A 1178 -49.72 -77.70 12.72
C VAL A 1178 -48.75 -76.57 12.37
N ASN A 1179 -49.29 -75.43 11.95
CA ASN A 1179 -48.53 -74.27 11.52
C ASN A 1179 -47.90 -73.51 12.71
N ASN A 1180 -48.32 -73.79 13.95
CA ASN A 1180 -47.81 -73.12 15.15
C ASN A 1180 -47.42 -74.13 16.22
N THR A 1181 -46.48 -73.75 17.09
CA THR A 1181 -46.07 -74.56 18.26
C THR A 1181 -46.80 -74.07 19.50
N GLY A 1182 -47.56 -74.96 20.16
CA GLY A 1182 -48.39 -74.67 21.35
C GLY A 1182 -49.82 -75.21 21.21
N THR A 1183 -50.55 -75.35 22.31
CA THR A 1183 -51.95 -75.82 22.28
C THR A 1183 -52.88 -74.74 21.70
N VAL A 1184 -53.75 -75.10 20.75
CA VAL A 1184 -54.75 -74.19 20.17
C VAL A 1184 -56.14 -74.57 20.67
N THR A 1185 -56.85 -73.62 21.29
CA THR A 1185 -58.23 -73.75 21.72
C THR A 1185 -59.12 -72.84 20.87
N VAL A 1186 -60.20 -73.41 20.33
CA VAL A 1186 -61.19 -72.71 19.52
C VAL A 1186 -62.56 -72.80 20.20
N GLU A 1187 -63.19 -71.65 20.43
CA GLU A 1187 -64.52 -71.51 21.04
C GLU A 1187 -65.42 -70.68 20.12
N GLY A 1188 -66.61 -71.18 19.77
CA GLY A 1188 -67.52 -70.53 18.82
C GLY A 1188 -67.48 -71.13 17.42
N GLY A 1189 -68.10 -70.46 16.44
CA GLY A 1189 -68.31 -70.95 15.07
C GLY A 1189 -67.30 -70.39 14.06
N ILE A 1190 -66.01 -70.37 14.41
CA ILE A 1190 -64.96 -69.75 13.58
C ILE A 1190 -64.91 -70.41 12.20
N ASP A 1191 -65.00 -69.60 11.15
CA ASP A 1191 -65.00 -70.04 9.76
C ASP A 1191 -63.60 -70.03 9.14
N ASN A 1192 -63.41 -70.83 8.07
CA ASN A 1192 -62.17 -70.84 7.31
C ASN A 1192 -62.15 -69.72 6.24
N LEU A 1193 -61.02 -69.02 6.12
CA LEU A 1193 -60.74 -68.01 5.08
C LEU A 1193 -59.69 -68.53 4.09
N ASN A 1194 -59.81 -68.20 2.80
CA ASN A 1194 -58.84 -68.63 1.79
C ASN A 1194 -57.59 -67.74 1.77
N ASN A 1195 -57.80 -66.43 1.83
CA ASN A 1195 -56.75 -65.42 1.85
C ASN A 1195 -57.19 -64.26 2.75
N LEU A 1196 -56.26 -63.68 3.50
CA LEU A 1196 -56.56 -62.53 4.36
C LEU A 1196 -57.15 -61.34 3.58
N ALA A 1197 -56.81 -61.19 2.29
CA ALA A 1197 -57.38 -60.19 1.39
C ALA A 1197 -58.88 -60.37 1.11
N ASP A 1198 -59.43 -61.57 1.34
CA ASP A 1198 -60.85 -61.89 1.18
C ASP A 1198 -61.68 -61.54 2.42
N CYS A 1199 -61.08 -60.89 3.43
CA CYS A 1199 -61.78 -60.49 4.63
C CYS A 1199 -63.01 -59.61 4.27
N PRO A 1200 -64.22 -59.91 4.79
CA PRO A 1200 -65.45 -59.20 4.45
C PRO A 1200 -65.46 -57.75 4.91
#